data_AF-A0A4R6UGN6-F1
#
_entry.id   AF-A0A4R6UGN6-F1
#
_cell.length_a   1.000
_cell.length_b   1.000
_cell.length_c   1.000
_cell.angle_alpha   90.00
_cell.angle_beta   90.00
_cell.angle_gamma   90.00
#
_symmetry.space_group_name_H-M   'P 1'
#
loop_
_entity.id
_entity.type
_entity.pdbx_description
1 polymer ?
#
loop_
_entity_poly.entity_id
_entity_poly.type
_entity_poly.pdbx_seq_one_letter_code
_entity_poly.pdbx_strand_id
1 'polypeptide(L)'
;MTQPQRVETLSHAQRERLAYIDFRLYFFGEIGRPDLIERFGVAPAGATRDLALYRQIAPQNILFDGSHKVYRIGQTFSPLFEHAPQRVLSALAHGFGDGVNGPAKPLQPLLPCESPAALSIPRMEVLAPICRAIHARRPLAIRYHSMTSGETERVIVPFALVDTGLRWHVRAFDRKRGEFRDFVLTRIEAPALLDEAPQAHERPDHDIQWTRIVELEFVPHPRLERPAIIGGTTGCRAAHCEYGCARRWRATCCCGGAWTARPTIASPTNSTACGWPIRWRSMASRTPSSRRGIRPRQPRHYAKGKHTMAQNDAAKNGNGGHLGFEAELFKAADKLRGNMEPSDYKHVALGLIFLKYISDTFEAKHQALLAEDPQAAEDKDEYLADYVFWVPPAARWSHLQANAKRPEIGTLIDDAMRAIEKDNESLKGVLPKDYARPALNKVMLGELIDLISGIALGEEGNRSKDILGRAYEYFLGQFAGAEGKRGGEFYTPRSVVRVLVEMLEPYSGRVYDPCCGSGGMFVQSEKFVEEHGGRIGDIAIYGQESNYTTWRLAKMNLAVRGIDADIRWNNEGSFHKDELRDLKADYILANPPFNISDWGGERLREDVRWKFGVPPVGNANYAWLQHIYHHLAPNGTAGVVLANGSMSSQQSGEGEIRKAMLEADVVDCMVALPGQLFYSTQIPACLWFLARNKNPGKGWRDRRGQVLFIDARKLGVLVDRTRRELTDEEIQKIADTYHAWRGEPGAGEYTDVAGFCKSATLEEIRKHGYVLTPGRYVGAAEQEDDGEPFEEKMARLAAQWREQRAEAARLNAAIEANLKELGYGG
;
A
#
# COMPACT_ATOMS: atom_id res chain seq x y z
N MET A 1 -46.23 -15.35 1.11
CA MET A 1 -45.47 -14.09 1.14
C MET A 1 -44.11 -14.36 0.52
N THR A 2 -43.87 -13.84 -0.68
CA THR A 2 -42.61 -13.98 -1.43
C THR A 2 -41.51 -13.14 -0.79
N GLN A 3 -40.32 -13.70 -0.58
CA GLN A 3 -39.15 -12.95 -0.10
C GLN A 3 -38.87 -11.75 -1.03
N PRO A 4 -38.46 -10.57 -0.51
CA PRO A 4 -38.09 -9.44 -1.36
C PRO A 4 -36.90 -9.84 -2.26
N GLN A 5 -37.04 -9.63 -3.58
CA GLN A 5 -35.96 -9.87 -4.53
C GLN A 5 -34.75 -9.01 -4.16
N ARG A 6 -33.56 -9.60 -4.07
CA ARG A 6 -32.32 -8.85 -3.77
C ARG A 6 -31.77 -8.19 -5.03
N VAL A 7 -31.21 -6.97 -4.92
CA VAL A 7 -30.72 -6.17 -6.05
C VAL A 7 -29.70 -6.92 -6.91
N GLU A 8 -28.90 -7.80 -6.30
CA GLU A 8 -27.85 -8.59 -6.96
C GLU A 8 -28.41 -9.65 -7.93
N THR A 9 -29.68 -10.04 -7.76
CA THR A 9 -30.36 -11.03 -8.61
C THR A 9 -30.96 -10.44 -9.88
N LEU A 10 -30.92 -9.09 -10.01
CA LEU A 10 -31.50 -8.38 -11.14
C LEU A 10 -30.56 -8.31 -12.33
N SER A 11 -31.13 -8.32 -13.55
CA SER A 11 -30.35 -8.10 -14.78
C SER A 11 -29.63 -6.75 -14.75
N HIS A 12 -28.56 -6.61 -15.54
CA HIS A 12 -27.79 -5.36 -15.62
C HIS A 12 -28.69 -4.16 -15.96
N ALA A 13 -29.55 -4.31 -16.98
CA ALA A 13 -30.48 -3.26 -17.39
C ALA A 13 -31.50 -2.90 -16.28
N GLN A 14 -31.94 -3.85 -15.47
CA GLN A 14 -32.81 -3.56 -14.32
C GLN A 14 -32.06 -2.80 -13.23
N ARG A 15 -30.82 -3.20 -12.91
CA ARG A 15 -29.99 -2.51 -11.92
C ARG A 15 -29.70 -1.06 -12.34
N GLU A 16 -29.43 -0.80 -13.61
CA GLU A 16 -29.24 0.56 -14.12
C GLU A 16 -30.51 1.43 -13.94
N ARG A 17 -31.69 0.87 -14.21
CA ARG A 17 -32.95 1.61 -14.02
C ARG A 17 -33.23 1.87 -12.53
N LEU A 18 -32.96 0.90 -11.66
CA LEU A 18 -33.09 1.08 -10.21
C LEU A 18 -32.07 2.06 -9.66
N ALA A 19 -30.85 2.08 -10.18
CA ALA A 19 -29.83 3.08 -9.83
C ALA A 19 -30.24 4.49 -10.25
N TYR A 20 -30.91 4.63 -11.40
CA TYR A 20 -31.49 5.90 -11.82
C TYR A 20 -32.67 6.33 -10.92
N ILE A 21 -33.52 5.39 -10.49
CA ILE A 21 -34.59 5.66 -9.51
C ILE A 21 -33.99 6.15 -8.18
N ASP A 22 -32.98 5.44 -7.67
CA ASP A 22 -32.26 5.80 -6.44
C ASP A 22 -31.62 7.19 -6.54
N PHE A 23 -30.93 7.47 -7.64
CA PHE A 23 -30.32 8.77 -7.93
C PHE A 23 -31.34 9.90 -7.97
N ARG A 24 -32.46 9.71 -8.70
CA ARG A 24 -33.50 10.75 -8.83
C ARG A 24 -34.16 11.04 -7.48
N LEU A 25 -34.48 10.00 -6.71
CA LEU A 25 -35.02 10.19 -5.37
C LEU A 25 -34.02 10.89 -4.45
N TYR A 26 -32.74 10.52 -4.48
CA TYR A 26 -31.74 11.07 -3.57
C TYR A 26 -31.39 12.53 -3.87
N PHE A 27 -31.22 12.91 -5.15
CA PHE A 27 -30.76 14.25 -5.52
C PHE A 27 -31.89 15.22 -5.93
N PHE A 28 -33.02 14.72 -6.44
CA PHE A 28 -34.14 15.55 -6.88
C PHE A 28 -35.36 15.41 -5.96
N GLY A 29 -35.36 14.45 -5.04
CA GLY A 29 -36.46 14.22 -4.10
C GLY A 29 -37.69 13.56 -4.74
N GLU A 30 -37.71 13.35 -6.05
CA GLU A 30 -38.85 12.77 -6.76
C GLU A 30 -38.49 12.08 -8.10
N ILE A 31 -39.37 11.16 -8.52
CA ILE A 31 -39.32 10.48 -9.81
C ILE A 31 -40.73 10.07 -10.29
N GLY A 32 -40.97 10.20 -11.59
CA GLY A 32 -42.18 9.74 -12.26
C GLY A 32 -41.92 8.65 -13.30
N ARG A 33 -43.02 8.08 -13.82
CA ARG A 33 -42.97 7.16 -14.97
C ARG A 33 -42.38 7.82 -16.23
N PRO A 34 -42.69 9.10 -16.57
CA PRO A 34 -42.12 9.75 -17.74
C PRO A 34 -40.59 9.78 -17.73
N ASP A 35 -39.96 9.93 -16.57
CA ASP A 35 -38.50 9.99 -16.43
C ASP A 35 -37.81 8.69 -16.88
N LEU A 36 -38.41 7.54 -16.53
CA LEU A 36 -37.91 6.24 -16.95
C LEU A 36 -38.17 5.96 -18.43
N ILE A 37 -39.33 6.37 -18.93
CA ILE A 37 -39.71 6.21 -20.34
C ILE A 37 -38.79 7.05 -21.23
N GLU A 38 -38.58 8.33 -20.89
CA GLU A 38 -37.73 9.23 -21.66
C GLU A 38 -36.27 8.77 -21.64
N ARG A 39 -35.77 8.30 -20.49
CA ARG A 39 -34.35 7.91 -20.38
C ARG A 39 -34.04 6.55 -21.01
N PHE A 40 -34.87 5.53 -20.75
CA PHE A 40 -34.55 4.15 -21.09
C PHE A 40 -35.39 3.60 -22.25
N GLY A 41 -36.30 4.40 -22.81
CA GLY A 41 -37.19 3.95 -23.90
C GLY A 41 -38.13 2.80 -23.49
N VAL A 42 -38.34 2.60 -22.18
CA VAL A 42 -39.20 1.51 -21.68
C VAL A 42 -40.68 1.86 -21.88
N ALA A 43 -41.50 0.86 -22.20
CA ALA A 43 -42.95 1.04 -22.27
C ALA A 43 -43.52 1.49 -20.90
N PRO A 44 -44.67 2.20 -20.84
CA PRO A 44 -45.27 2.67 -19.59
C PRO A 44 -45.50 1.57 -18.54
N ALA A 45 -45.82 0.35 -18.98
CA ALA A 45 -45.95 -0.82 -18.12
C ALA A 45 -44.59 -1.27 -17.55
N GLY A 46 -43.49 -1.12 -18.30
CA GLY A 46 -42.13 -1.37 -17.85
C GLY A 46 -41.72 -0.41 -16.73
N ALA A 47 -41.87 0.90 -16.95
CA ALA A 47 -41.58 1.92 -15.94
C ALA A 47 -42.38 1.71 -14.63
N THR A 48 -43.66 1.30 -14.76
CA THR A 48 -44.50 1.00 -13.59
C THR A 48 -43.98 -0.21 -12.81
N ARG A 49 -43.53 -1.27 -13.52
CA ARG A 49 -42.93 -2.45 -12.89
C ARG A 49 -41.60 -2.12 -12.19
N ASP A 50 -40.75 -1.30 -12.79
CA ASP A 50 -39.47 -0.94 -12.19
C ASP A 50 -39.65 -0.08 -10.91
N LEU A 51 -40.60 0.87 -10.91
CA LEU A 51 -40.95 1.66 -9.71
C LEU A 51 -41.55 0.79 -8.60
N ALA A 52 -42.42 -0.16 -8.95
CA ALA A 52 -42.98 -1.12 -8.01
C ALA A 52 -41.89 -2.04 -7.43
N LEU A 53 -40.96 -2.49 -8.26
CA LEU A 53 -39.82 -3.31 -7.86
C LEU A 53 -38.89 -2.54 -6.91
N TYR A 54 -38.54 -1.30 -7.24
CA TYR A 54 -37.74 -0.45 -6.35
C TYR A 54 -38.41 -0.26 -4.98
N ARG A 55 -39.73 -0.01 -4.97
CA ARG A 55 -40.53 0.10 -3.74
C ARG A 55 -40.59 -1.21 -2.95
N GLN A 56 -40.58 -2.37 -3.62
CA GLN A 56 -40.54 -3.67 -2.94
C GLN A 56 -39.17 -3.91 -2.27
N ILE A 57 -38.09 -3.44 -2.88
CA ILE A 57 -36.73 -3.62 -2.40
C ILE A 57 -36.39 -2.63 -1.27
N ALA A 58 -36.75 -1.36 -1.44
CA ALA A 58 -36.52 -0.29 -0.46
C ALA A 58 -37.79 0.52 -0.20
N PRO A 59 -38.77 -0.04 0.52
CA PRO A 59 -40.04 0.62 0.80
C PRO A 59 -39.89 1.94 1.57
N GLN A 60 -38.83 2.07 2.38
CA GLN A 60 -38.50 3.28 3.14
C GLN A 60 -37.95 4.42 2.28
N ASN A 61 -37.47 4.13 1.07
CA ASN A 61 -36.84 5.13 0.20
C ASN A 61 -37.84 5.89 -0.67
N ILE A 62 -39.07 5.39 -0.82
CA ILE A 62 -40.00 5.86 -1.86
C ILE A 62 -41.46 5.89 -1.39
N LEU A 63 -42.13 7.03 -1.57
CA LEU A 63 -43.53 7.26 -1.20
C LEU A 63 -44.31 7.73 -2.42
N PHE A 64 -45.49 7.16 -2.69
CA PHE A 64 -46.29 7.57 -3.85
C PHE A 64 -47.19 8.76 -3.50
N ASP A 65 -47.05 9.87 -4.24
CA ASP A 65 -47.91 11.06 -4.18
C ASP A 65 -48.99 10.96 -5.27
N GLY A 66 -50.20 10.59 -4.86
CA GLY A 66 -51.35 10.42 -5.76
C GLY A 66 -51.83 11.71 -6.42
N SER A 67 -51.59 12.87 -5.82
CA SER A 67 -52.05 14.17 -6.33
C SER A 67 -51.24 14.60 -7.55
N HIS A 68 -49.93 14.38 -7.51
CA HIS A 68 -49.01 14.73 -8.60
C HIS A 68 -48.63 13.55 -9.49
N LYS A 69 -49.06 12.33 -9.13
CA LYS A 69 -48.74 11.07 -9.82
C LYS A 69 -47.23 10.79 -9.94
N VAL A 70 -46.48 11.23 -8.93
CA VAL A 70 -45.02 11.03 -8.81
C VAL A 70 -44.69 10.26 -7.54
N TYR A 71 -43.49 9.71 -7.47
CA TYR A 71 -42.94 9.14 -6.26
C TYR A 71 -41.97 10.13 -5.63
N ARG A 72 -42.10 10.35 -4.31
CA ARG A 72 -41.25 11.22 -3.50
C ARG A 72 -40.28 10.40 -2.66
N ILE A 73 -39.17 11.04 -2.30
CA ILE A 73 -38.18 10.49 -1.37
C ILE A 73 -38.82 10.19 -0.01
N GLY A 74 -38.49 9.04 0.57
CA GLY A 74 -38.92 8.68 1.92
C GLY A 74 -38.13 9.39 3.02
N GLN A 75 -38.72 9.52 4.21
CA GLN A 75 -38.11 10.25 5.33
C GLN A 75 -36.82 9.60 5.88
N THR A 76 -36.67 8.28 5.70
CA THR A 76 -35.52 7.49 6.15
C THR A 76 -34.78 6.88 4.96
N PHE A 77 -34.50 7.72 3.97
CA PHE A 77 -33.81 7.30 2.74
C PHE A 77 -32.40 6.77 3.01
N SER A 78 -32.11 5.58 2.49
CA SER A 78 -30.78 4.97 2.50
C SER A 78 -30.44 4.50 1.09
N PRO A 79 -29.44 5.10 0.40
CA PRO A 79 -29.15 4.79 -1.00
C PRO A 79 -28.91 3.28 -1.22
N LEU A 80 -29.59 2.70 -2.21
CA LEU A 80 -29.35 1.31 -2.63
C LEU A 80 -28.05 1.16 -3.42
N PHE A 81 -27.55 2.26 -4.01
CA PHE A 81 -26.36 2.27 -4.86
C PHE A 81 -25.36 3.30 -4.35
N GLU A 82 -24.07 2.99 -4.51
CA GLU A 82 -23.00 3.93 -4.17
C GLU A 82 -22.92 5.07 -5.21
N HIS A 83 -23.09 6.31 -4.74
CA HIS A 83 -23.04 7.50 -5.58
C HIS A 83 -21.65 8.15 -5.53
N ALA A 84 -20.73 7.71 -6.39
CA ALA A 84 -19.39 8.28 -6.48
C ALA A 84 -19.43 9.79 -6.85
N PRO A 85 -18.83 10.70 -6.05
CA PRO A 85 -19.01 12.15 -6.21
C PRO A 85 -18.71 12.72 -7.60
N GLN A 86 -17.67 12.23 -8.28
CA GLN A 86 -17.32 12.71 -9.62
C GLN A 86 -18.37 12.33 -10.68
N ARG A 87 -18.95 11.12 -10.57
CA ARG A 87 -20.01 10.66 -11.47
C ARG A 87 -21.30 11.43 -11.22
N VAL A 88 -21.63 11.69 -9.96
CA VAL A 88 -22.78 12.52 -9.56
C VAL A 88 -22.64 13.93 -10.13
N LEU A 89 -21.51 14.61 -9.89
CA LEU A 89 -21.30 15.97 -10.38
C LEU A 89 -21.36 16.05 -11.91
N SER A 90 -20.75 15.08 -12.60
CA SER A 90 -20.87 14.98 -14.06
C SER A 90 -22.32 14.73 -14.48
N ALA A 91 -23.07 13.89 -13.76
CA ALA A 91 -24.46 13.60 -14.10
C ALA A 91 -25.38 14.80 -13.89
N LEU A 92 -25.13 15.60 -12.86
CA LEU A 92 -25.87 16.83 -12.59
C LEU A 92 -25.57 17.90 -13.64
N ALA A 93 -24.29 18.07 -14.01
CA ALA A 93 -23.84 19.08 -14.96
C ALA A 93 -24.09 18.72 -16.43
N HIS A 94 -24.03 17.44 -16.78
CA HIS A 94 -24.03 16.97 -18.17
C HIS A 94 -25.02 15.83 -18.42
N GLY A 95 -25.96 15.54 -17.52
CA GLY A 95 -26.91 14.43 -17.69
C GLY A 95 -26.38 13.08 -17.22
N PHE A 96 -27.28 12.18 -16.81
CA PHE A 96 -26.95 10.88 -16.24
C PHE A 96 -26.59 9.86 -17.35
N GLY A 97 -25.38 9.26 -17.35
CA GLY A 97 -24.95 8.15 -18.25
C GLY A 97 -24.36 8.56 -19.61
N ASP A 98 -23.96 7.59 -20.44
CA ASP A 98 -23.11 7.74 -21.65
C ASP A 98 -23.85 7.80 -23.01
N GLY A 99 -25.18 7.74 -23.03
CA GLY A 99 -25.98 8.22 -24.16
C GLY A 99 -25.97 7.37 -25.44
N VAL A 100 -25.82 6.05 -25.36
CA VAL A 100 -25.77 5.19 -26.56
C VAL A 100 -27.16 4.92 -27.19
N ASN A 101 -28.27 5.12 -26.48
CA ASN A 101 -29.62 4.72 -26.93
C ASN A 101 -30.70 5.80 -26.76
N GLY A 102 -30.54 6.96 -27.40
CA GLY A 102 -31.61 7.96 -27.50
C GLY A 102 -31.40 8.90 -28.70
N PRO A 103 -32.47 9.38 -29.36
CA PRO A 103 -32.35 10.22 -30.53
C PRO A 103 -31.70 11.56 -30.14
N ALA A 104 -30.44 11.75 -30.51
CA ALA A 104 -29.68 13.00 -30.74
C ALA A 104 -30.05 14.27 -29.94
N LYS A 105 -30.62 14.15 -28.73
CA LYS A 105 -30.84 15.30 -27.84
C LYS A 105 -29.49 15.58 -27.17
N PRO A 106 -28.99 16.83 -27.23
CA PRO A 106 -27.80 17.21 -26.48
C PRO A 106 -28.04 16.87 -25.02
N LEU A 107 -27.02 16.29 -24.37
CA LEU A 107 -26.98 16.05 -22.94
C LEU A 107 -27.35 17.36 -22.20
N GLN A 108 -28.58 17.43 -21.68
CA GLN A 108 -29.05 18.60 -20.96
C GLN A 108 -28.64 18.48 -19.48
N PRO A 109 -28.14 19.55 -18.86
CA PRO A 109 -27.87 19.57 -17.42
C PRO A 109 -29.14 19.19 -16.66
N LEU A 110 -29.01 18.34 -15.63
CA LEU A 110 -30.16 17.99 -14.78
C LEU A 110 -30.46 19.10 -13.76
N LEU A 111 -29.46 19.93 -13.43
CA LEU A 111 -29.59 21.13 -12.62
C LEU A 111 -28.95 22.31 -13.35
N PRO A 112 -29.36 23.55 -13.04
CA PRO A 112 -28.63 24.74 -13.46
C PRO A 112 -27.19 24.67 -12.91
N CYS A 113 -26.26 24.29 -13.79
CA CYS A 113 -24.85 24.17 -13.48
C CYS A 113 -24.09 25.06 -14.46
N GLU A 114 -23.44 26.09 -13.95
CA GLU A 114 -22.47 26.83 -14.73
C GLU A 114 -21.16 26.06 -14.72
N SER A 115 -20.64 25.78 -15.91
CA SER A 115 -19.32 25.20 -16.10
C SER A 115 -18.61 26.02 -17.18
N PRO A 116 -17.28 26.19 -17.10
CA PRO A 116 -16.54 26.84 -18.18
C PRO A 116 -16.87 26.15 -19.50
N ALA A 117 -17.27 26.91 -20.51
CA ALA A 117 -17.52 26.34 -21.82
C ALA A 117 -16.26 25.60 -22.28
N ALA A 118 -16.39 24.33 -22.66
CA ALA A 118 -15.29 23.56 -23.23
C ALA A 118 -14.97 24.12 -24.63
N LEU A 119 -14.15 25.17 -24.68
CA LEU A 119 -13.85 25.94 -25.89
C LEU A 119 -13.04 25.16 -26.96
N SER A 120 -12.63 23.91 -26.69
CA SER A 120 -11.80 23.09 -27.59
C SER A 120 -12.27 21.64 -27.63
N ILE A 121 -13.34 21.36 -28.38
CA ILE A 121 -13.77 19.99 -28.66
C ILE A 121 -12.96 19.44 -29.85
N PRO A 122 -12.13 18.39 -29.69
CA PRO A 122 -11.38 17.82 -30.80
C PRO A 122 -12.31 17.10 -31.77
N ARG A 123 -12.07 17.21 -33.09
CA ARG A 123 -12.81 16.44 -34.11
C ARG A 123 -12.51 14.95 -33.93
N MET A 124 -13.54 14.11 -33.90
CA MET A 124 -13.38 12.65 -33.72
C MET A 124 -12.57 12.01 -34.85
N GLU A 125 -12.69 12.55 -36.06
CA GLU A 125 -11.91 12.18 -37.25
C GLU A 125 -10.40 12.37 -37.04
N VAL A 126 -10.01 13.29 -36.15
CA VAL A 126 -8.62 13.57 -35.78
C VAL A 126 -8.20 12.76 -34.56
N LEU A 127 -9.05 12.72 -33.53
CA LEU A 127 -8.75 12.04 -32.28
C LEU A 127 -8.61 10.52 -32.46
N ALA A 128 -9.51 9.88 -33.22
CA ALA A 128 -9.52 8.43 -33.33
C ALA A 128 -8.25 7.84 -33.99
N PRO A 129 -7.71 8.40 -35.10
CA PRO A 129 -6.42 7.99 -35.65
C PRO A 129 -5.26 8.19 -34.68
N ILE A 130 -5.23 9.30 -33.93
CA ILE A 130 -4.20 9.57 -32.91
C ILE A 130 -4.26 8.50 -31.80
N CYS A 131 -5.45 8.18 -31.29
CA CYS A 131 -5.60 7.14 -30.26
C CYS A 131 -5.13 5.77 -30.77
N ARG A 132 -5.46 5.42 -32.02
CA ARG A 132 -4.97 4.18 -32.64
C ARG A 132 -3.45 4.17 -32.75
N ALA A 133 -2.84 5.31 -33.12
CA ALA A 133 -1.39 5.46 -33.20
C ALA A 133 -0.70 5.27 -31.86
N ILE A 134 -1.22 5.89 -30.79
CA ILE A 134 -0.71 5.72 -29.42
C ILE A 134 -0.83 4.26 -28.98
N HIS A 135 -2.01 3.66 -29.16
CA HIS A 135 -2.26 2.28 -28.73
C HIS A 135 -1.39 1.27 -29.47
N ALA A 136 -1.29 1.38 -30.80
CA ALA A 136 -0.45 0.51 -31.62
C ALA A 136 1.05 0.84 -31.53
N ARG A 137 1.41 1.93 -30.85
CA ARG A 137 2.77 2.50 -30.78
C ARG A 137 3.37 2.71 -32.17
N ARG A 138 2.62 3.38 -33.04
CA ARG A 138 2.98 3.63 -34.45
C ARG A 138 3.07 5.12 -34.76
N PRO A 139 3.96 5.54 -35.69
CA PRO A 139 4.00 6.91 -36.17
C PRO A 139 2.73 7.32 -36.94
N LEU A 140 2.52 8.62 -37.01
CA LEU A 140 1.36 9.25 -37.61
C LEU A 140 1.82 10.38 -38.53
N ALA A 141 1.47 10.33 -39.80
CA ALA A 141 1.59 11.46 -40.71
C ALA A 141 0.42 12.42 -40.48
N ILE A 142 0.72 13.71 -40.35
CA ILE A 142 -0.27 14.76 -40.10
C ILE A 142 0.01 16.00 -40.95
N ARG A 143 -1.05 16.75 -41.28
CA ARG A 143 -0.94 18.16 -41.66
C ARG A 143 -1.21 19.02 -40.42
N TYR A 144 -0.22 19.83 -40.04
CA TYR A 144 -0.29 20.64 -38.82
C TYR A 144 -0.20 22.13 -39.14
N HIS A 145 -1.19 22.88 -38.64
CA HIS A 145 -1.28 24.33 -38.78
C HIS A 145 -0.62 25.04 -37.60
N SER A 146 0.58 25.56 -37.80
CA SER A 146 1.32 26.32 -36.79
C SER A 146 1.07 27.82 -36.94
N MET A 147 0.94 28.54 -35.81
CA MET A 147 0.78 30.00 -35.80
C MET A 147 1.99 30.74 -36.40
N THR A 148 3.18 30.13 -36.38
CA THR A 148 4.44 30.77 -36.81
C THR A 148 4.93 30.30 -38.17
N SER A 149 4.58 29.07 -38.57
CA SER A 149 5.13 28.40 -39.76
C SER A 149 4.06 28.03 -40.79
N GLY A 150 2.80 28.37 -40.54
CA GLY A 150 1.68 28.00 -41.41
C GLY A 150 1.39 26.50 -41.42
N GLU A 151 0.74 26.04 -42.50
CA GLU A 151 0.48 24.63 -42.74
C GLU A 151 1.77 23.89 -43.05
N THR A 152 1.96 22.75 -42.41
CA THR A 152 3.13 21.92 -42.69
C THR A 152 2.86 20.44 -42.47
N GLU A 153 3.46 19.60 -43.32
CA GLU A 153 3.43 18.14 -43.16
C GLU A 153 4.45 17.68 -42.11
N ARG A 154 4.05 16.73 -41.27
CA ARG A 154 4.86 16.15 -40.20
C ARG A 154 4.62 14.66 -40.10
N VAL A 155 5.65 13.93 -39.73
CA VAL A 155 5.52 12.58 -39.16
C VAL A 155 5.83 12.70 -37.68
N ILE A 156 4.89 12.29 -36.84
CA ILE A 156 5.00 12.34 -35.40
C ILE A 156 4.87 10.95 -34.80
N VAL A 157 5.54 10.70 -33.66
CA VAL A 157 5.38 9.45 -32.89
C VAL A 157 4.60 9.79 -31.62
N PRO A 158 3.26 9.67 -31.62
CA PRO A 158 2.44 10.06 -30.48
C PRO A 158 2.48 9.00 -29.38
N PHE A 159 2.48 9.42 -28.11
CA PHE A 159 2.46 8.49 -26.98
C PHE A 159 1.55 8.88 -25.82
N ALA A 160 1.11 10.14 -25.72
CA ALA A 160 0.19 10.57 -24.68
C ALA A 160 -0.79 11.64 -25.17
N LEU A 161 -2.02 11.58 -24.68
CA LEU A 161 -2.99 12.67 -24.76
C LEU A 161 -2.92 13.50 -23.49
N VAL A 162 -3.00 14.82 -23.65
CA VAL A 162 -2.89 15.78 -22.55
C VAL A 162 -4.07 16.74 -22.62
N ASP A 163 -4.87 16.77 -21.56
CA ASP A 163 -5.88 17.80 -21.34
C ASP A 163 -5.33 18.88 -20.41
N THR A 164 -5.39 20.13 -20.88
CA THR A 164 -4.95 21.30 -20.10
C THR A 164 -6.11 22.01 -19.41
N GLY A 165 -7.34 21.50 -19.53
CA GLY A 165 -8.58 22.16 -19.13
C GLY A 165 -9.05 23.25 -20.08
N LEU A 166 -8.22 23.62 -21.07
CA LEU A 166 -8.54 24.62 -22.10
C LEU A 166 -8.48 24.01 -23.50
N ARG A 167 -7.49 23.15 -23.75
CA ARG A 167 -7.24 22.51 -25.05
C ARG A 167 -6.68 21.12 -24.85
N TRP A 168 -6.99 20.26 -25.82
CA TRP A 168 -6.40 18.94 -25.95
C TRP A 168 -5.13 18.97 -26.79
N HIS A 169 -4.11 18.26 -26.31
CA HIS A 169 -2.83 18.09 -26.96
C HIS A 169 -2.50 16.61 -27.11
N VAL A 170 -1.66 16.30 -28.10
CA VAL A 170 -0.93 15.04 -28.19
C VAL A 170 0.55 15.34 -28.00
N ARG A 171 1.18 14.64 -27.05
CA ARG A 171 2.64 14.64 -26.87
C ARG A 171 3.23 13.60 -27.82
N ALA A 172 4.20 14.04 -28.62
CA ALA A 172 4.80 13.19 -29.65
C ALA A 172 6.25 13.60 -29.96
N PHE A 173 7.04 12.66 -30.46
CA PHE A 173 8.32 12.98 -31.10
C PHE A 173 8.06 13.54 -32.51
N ASP A 174 8.58 14.72 -32.83
CA ASP A 174 8.50 15.33 -34.17
C ASP A 174 9.72 14.92 -35.00
N ARG A 175 9.56 13.98 -35.93
CA ARG A 175 10.68 13.51 -36.77
C ARG A 175 11.30 14.60 -37.63
N LYS A 176 10.54 15.63 -38.01
CA LYS A 176 11.08 16.73 -38.83
C LYS A 176 12.02 17.61 -38.01
N ARG A 177 11.81 17.72 -36.70
CA ARG A 177 12.62 18.55 -35.81
C ARG A 177 13.59 17.76 -34.93
N GLY A 178 13.41 16.45 -34.81
CA GLY A 178 14.24 15.59 -33.97
C GLY A 178 14.04 15.83 -32.47
N GLU A 179 12.87 16.30 -32.05
CA GLU A 179 12.59 16.64 -30.64
C GLU A 179 11.14 16.27 -30.24
N PHE A 180 10.90 16.10 -28.93
CA PHE A 180 9.56 15.89 -28.38
C PHE A 180 8.80 17.21 -28.25
N ARG A 181 7.52 17.22 -28.70
CA ARG A 181 6.68 18.43 -28.75
C ARG A 181 5.21 18.10 -28.48
N ASP A 182 4.46 19.14 -28.10
CA ASP A 182 3.01 19.09 -27.97
C ASP A 182 2.32 19.63 -29.22
N PHE A 183 1.39 18.86 -29.79
CA PHE A 183 0.57 19.26 -30.92
C PHE A 183 -0.88 19.47 -30.47
N VAL A 184 -1.46 20.63 -30.76
CA VAL A 184 -2.86 20.94 -30.42
C VAL A 184 -3.78 20.18 -31.37
N LEU A 185 -4.71 19.39 -30.84
CA LEU A 185 -5.56 18.51 -31.67
C LEU A 185 -6.40 19.27 -32.70
N THR A 186 -6.90 20.46 -32.35
CA THR A 186 -7.72 21.28 -33.25
C THR A 186 -6.95 21.87 -34.44
N ARG A 187 -5.60 21.72 -34.46
CA ARG A 187 -4.72 22.19 -35.54
C ARG A 187 -4.18 21.06 -36.42
N ILE A 188 -4.60 19.83 -36.14
CA ILE A 188 -4.22 18.64 -36.89
C ILE A 188 -5.30 18.35 -37.95
N GLU A 189 -4.85 18.03 -39.16
CA GLU A 189 -5.66 17.61 -40.29
C GLU A 189 -5.09 16.34 -40.92
N ALA A 190 -5.98 15.56 -41.53
CA ALA A 190 -5.66 14.33 -42.26
C ALA A 190 -4.65 13.39 -41.55
N PRO A 191 -4.86 13.01 -40.28
CA PRO A 191 -3.96 12.09 -39.61
C PRO A 191 -4.04 10.69 -40.23
N ALA A 192 -2.91 10.20 -40.74
CA ALA A 192 -2.78 8.89 -41.36
C ALA A 192 -1.74 8.06 -40.62
N LEU A 193 -2.13 6.84 -40.23
CA LEU A 193 -1.26 5.92 -39.51
C LEU A 193 -0.21 5.36 -40.46
N LEU A 194 1.04 5.29 -40.01
CA LEU A 194 2.14 4.71 -40.77
C LEU A 194 2.47 3.32 -40.23
N ASP A 195 2.66 2.35 -41.12
CA ASP A 195 3.01 0.97 -40.75
C ASP A 195 4.52 0.78 -40.61
N GLU A 196 5.08 1.49 -39.64
CA GLU A 196 6.50 1.43 -39.29
C GLU A 196 6.64 1.50 -37.77
N ALA A 197 7.73 0.97 -37.22
CA ALA A 197 7.98 1.02 -35.78
C ALA A 197 8.73 2.31 -35.41
N PRO A 198 8.43 2.93 -34.25
CA PRO A 198 9.24 4.03 -33.73
C PRO A 198 10.68 3.61 -33.47
N GLN A 199 11.63 4.47 -33.80
CA GLN A 199 13.04 4.27 -33.49
C GLN A 199 13.27 4.43 -31.99
N ALA A 200 14.39 3.89 -31.46
CA ALA A 200 14.66 3.88 -30.02
C ALA A 200 14.60 5.29 -29.38
N HIS A 201 15.17 6.29 -30.05
CA HIS A 201 15.21 7.68 -29.55
C HIS A 201 13.86 8.42 -29.66
N GLU A 202 12.89 7.86 -30.39
CA GLU A 202 11.55 8.44 -30.58
C GLU A 202 10.58 7.99 -29.48
N ARG A 203 11.04 7.11 -28.57
CA ARG A 203 10.21 6.49 -27.53
C ARG A 203 10.07 7.40 -26.30
N PRO A 204 8.97 7.28 -25.54
CA PRO A 204 8.64 8.22 -24.46
C PRO A 204 9.69 8.31 -23.34
N ASP A 205 10.44 7.22 -23.10
CA ASP A 205 11.54 7.15 -22.14
C ASP A 205 12.70 8.10 -22.47
N HIS A 206 12.81 8.54 -23.72
CA HIS A 206 13.81 9.51 -24.18
C HIS A 206 13.31 10.96 -24.10
N ASP A 207 12.04 11.18 -23.75
CA ASP A 207 11.50 12.52 -23.52
C ASP A 207 11.83 12.97 -22.10
N ILE A 208 13.00 13.61 -21.93
CA ILE A 208 13.46 14.14 -20.64
C ILE A 208 12.43 15.11 -20.03
N GLN A 209 11.69 15.87 -20.85
CA GLN A 209 10.69 16.79 -20.34
C GLN A 209 9.50 16.05 -19.72
N TRP A 210 9.11 14.92 -20.34
CA TRP A 210 8.01 14.07 -19.87
C TRP A 210 8.42 13.14 -18.70
N THR A 211 9.68 12.71 -18.64
CA THR A 211 10.15 11.73 -17.64
C THR A 211 10.75 12.37 -16.39
N ARG A 212 11.19 13.63 -16.47
CA ARG A 212 11.81 14.32 -15.34
C ARG A 212 10.76 14.79 -14.34
N ILE A 213 10.87 14.27 -13.12
CA ILE A 213 10.08 14.71 -11.98
C ILE A 213 10.67 16.02 -11.42
N VAL A 214 9.86 17.07 -11.34
CA VAL A 214 10.23 18.36 -10.75
C VAL A 214 9.55 18.55 -9.40
N GLU A 215 10.29 18.85 -8.34
CA GLU A 215 9.68 19.19 -7.05
C GLU A 215 9.21 20.65 -7.04
N LEU A 216 7.91 20.86 -6.77
CA LEU A 216 7.35 22.19 -6.52
C LEU A 216 6.81 22.30 -5.10
N GLU A 217 7.19 23.38 -4.44
CA GLU A 217 6.66 23.78 -3.15
C GLU A 217 5.53 24.78 -3.35
N PHE A 218 4.32 24.44 -2.90
CA PHE A 218 3.18 25.33 -2.95
C PHE A 218 2.97 25.94 -1.56
N VAL A 219 3.16 27.24 -1.49
CA VAL A 219 2.90 28.01 -0.27
C VAL A 219 1.66 28.87 -0.48
N PRO A 220 0.82 29.06 0.55
CA PRO A 220 -0.21 30.09 0.52
C PRO A 220 0.44 31.41 0.09
N HIS A 221 -0.19 32.10 -0.84
CA HIS A 221 0.33 33.38 -1.33
C HIS A 221 0.55 34.34 -0.15
N PRO A 222 1.70 35.05 -0.06
CA PRO A 222 2.04 35.90 1.09
C PRO A 222 1.08 37.05 1.41
N ARG A 223 0.08 37.29 0.55
CA ARG A 223 -0.91 38.36 0.69
C ARG A 223 -2.18 37.91 1.42
N LEU A 224 -2.25 36.63 1.79
CA LEU A 224 -3.42 36.07 2.45
C LEU A 224 -3.33 36.30 3.95
N GLU A 225 -4.32 36.99 4.51
CA GLU A 225 -4.40 37.30 5.94
C GLU A 225 -4.63 36.07 6.82
N ARG A 226 -5.23 35.00 6.27
CA ARG A 226 -5.56 33.75 7.00
C ARG A 226 -5.09 32.50 6.23
N PRO A 227 -3.78 32.25 6.14
CA PRO A 227 -3.23 31.16 5.34
C PRO A 227 -3.62 29.75 5.84
N ALA A 228 -4.07 29.62 7.09
CA ALA A 228 -4.50 28.35 7.69
C ALA A 228 -5.77 27.75 7.05
N ILE A 229 -6.67 28.57 6.50
CA ILE A 229 -7.94 28.12 5.88
C ILE A 229 -7.66 27.34 4.59
N ILE A 230 -6.60 27.74 3.88
CA ILE A 230 -6.16 27.11 2.63
C ILE A 230 -5.43 25.78 2.88
N GLY A 231 -4.79 25.63 4.05
CA GLY A 231 -4.18 24.37 4.48
C GLY A 231 -5.18 23.23 4.66
N GLY A 232 -6.46 23.53 4.92
CA GLY A 232 -7.55 22.54 5.03
C GLY A 232 -8.25 22.20 3.71
N THR A 233 -8.01 22.96 2.64
CA THR A 233 -8.58 22.72 1.30
C THR A 233 -7.63 21.84 0.48
N THR A 234 -7.28 20.67 0.97
CA THR A 234 -6.47 19.66 0.23
C THR A 234 -7.28 18.93 -0.85
N GLY A 235 -8.30 19.58 -1.40
CA GLY A 235 -9.23 19.06 -2.40
C GLY A 235 -9.00 19.58 -3.82
N CYS A 236 -7.98 20.41 -4.07
CA CYS A 236 -7.49 20.61 -5.44
C CYS A 236 -6.85 19.30 -5.89
N ARG A 237 -7.65 18.39 -6.45
CA ARG A 237 -7.13 17.27 -7.25
C ARG A 237 -6.25 17.86 -8.34
N ALA A 238 -4.95 17.66 -8.18
CA ALA A 238 -3.88 18.11 -9.05
C ALA A 238 -3.90 17.47 -10.46
N ALA A 239 -5.05 17.01 -10.97
CA ALA A 239 -5.17 16.46 -12.31
C ALA A 239 -5.15 17.55 -13.41
N HIS A 240 -5.54 18.79 -13.09
CA HIS A 240 -5.51 19.90 -14.06
C HIS A 240 -4.18 20.69 -14.08
N CYS A 241 -3.26 20.43 -13.15
CA CYS A 241 -2.01 21.18 -13.03
C CYS A 241 -0.79 20.49 -13.67
N GLU A 242 -0.93 19.26 -14.20
CA GLU A 242 0.20 18.48 -14.71
C GLU A 242 0.80 19.00 -16.02
N TYR A 243 0.13 19.90 -16.75
CA TYR A 243 0.68 20.45 -18.01
C TYR A 243 0.48 21.95 -18.26
N GLY A 244 -0.52 22.59 -17.63
CA GLY A 244 -0.93 23.96 -17.99
C GLY A 244 -0.12 25.12 -17.40
N CYS A 245 0.61 24.93 -16.30
CA CYS A 245 1.18 26.07 -15.56
C CYS A 245 2.47 26.66 -16.16
N ALA A 246 3.22 25.90 -16.94
CA ALA A 246 4.53 26.37 -17.40
C ALA A 246 4.46 27.44 -18.51
N ARG A 247 3.38 27.51 -19.30
CA ARG A 247 3.18 28.60 -20.29
C ARG A 247 2.67 29.90 -19.69
N ARG A 248 2.27 29.91 -18.42
CA ARG A 248 1.64 31.07 -17.74
C ARG A 248 2.57 31.79 -16.76
N TRP A 249 3.88 31.71 -16.98
CA TRP A 249 4.88 32.53 -16.25
C TRP A 249 4.88 34.02 -16.64
N ARG A 250 3.79 34.49 -17.26
CA ARG A 250 3.28 35.85 -17.07
C ARG A 250 1.78 35.74 -16.79
N ALA A 251 1.37 36.11 -15.57
CA ALA A 251 0.00 36.30 -15.07
C ALA A 251 -0.82 35.05 -14.61
N THR A 252 -0.84 34.88 -13.27
CA THR A 252 -1.95 34.38 -12.42
C THR A 252 -2.42 32.93 -12.61
N CYS A 253 -2.07 32.05 -11.67
CA CYS A 253 -2.70 30.73 -11.48
C CYS A 253 -4.21 30.88 -11.20
N CYS A 254 -5.02 30.03 -11.83
CA CYS A 254 -6.49 29.95 -11.79
C CYS A 254 -7.12 29.63 -10.42
N CYS A 255 -6.42 29.88 -9.31
CA CYS A 255 -6.92 29.75 -7.95
C CYS A 255 -7.00 31.12 -7.27
N GLY A 256 -7.52 32.15 -7.96
CA GLY A 256 -7.75 33.48 -7.37
C GLY A 256 -6.54 34.12 -6.66
N GLY A 257 -5.29 33.75 -7.02
CA GLY A 257 -4.09 34.25 -6.33
C GLY A 257 -3.79 33.65 -4.96
N ALA A 258 -4.42 32.54 -4.56
CA ALA A 258 -4.29 31.96 -3.22
C ALA A 258 -2.99 31.13 -2.98
N TRP A 259 -2.30 30.72 -4.04
CA TRP A 259 -1.10 29.86 -3.94
C TRP A 259 0.06 30.44 -4.75
N THR A 260 1.29 30.27 -4.26
CA THR A 260 2.53 30.56 -4.98
C THR A 260 3.39 29.30 -5.04
N ALA A 261 3.85 28.92 -6.23
CA ALA A 261 4.75 27.78 -6.41
C ALA A 261 6.21 28.23 -6.44
N ARG A 262 7.09 27.58 -5.69
CA ARG A 262 8.55 27.80 -5.72
C ARG A 262 9.27 26.49 -6.10
N PRO A 263 10.17 26.50 -7.09
CA PRO A 263 11.03 25.35 -7.36
C PRO A 263 12.12 25.24 -6.28
N THR A 264 12.41 24.01 -5.84
CA THR A 264 13.40 23.73 -4.77
C THR A 264 14.87 23.75 -5.24
N ILE A 265 15.13 23.97 -6.54
CA ILE A 265 16.49 24.02 -7.11
C ILE A 265 16.65 25.27 -7.98
N ALA A 266 17.71 26.06 -7.73
CA ALA A 266 18.11 27.15 -8.61
C ALA A 266 18.79 26.59 -9.87
N SER A 267 18.12 26.69 -11.02
CA SER A 267 18.72 26.41 -12.33
C SER A 267 19.39 27.68 -12.88
N PRO A 268 20.69 27.67 -13.20
CA PRO A 268 21.32 28.73 -13.96
C PRO A 268 21.10 28.44 -15.45
N THR A 269 20.11 29.07 -16.08
CA THR A 269 20.08 29.44 -17.52
C THR A 269 18.67 29.88 -17.94
N ASN A 270 18.62 31.04 -18.62
CA ASN A 270 17.46 31.53 -19.35
C ASN A 270 17.20 30.61 -20.56
N SER A 271 16.29 29.65 -20.44
CA SER A 271 15.60 29.09 -21.61
C SER A 271 14.19 28.63 -21.22
N THR A 272 13.24 28.93 -22.10
CA THR A 272 11.79 28.70 -21.97
C THR A 272 11.46 27.23 -21.71
N ALA A 273 11.10 26.90 -20.46
CA ALA A 273 10.79 25.54 -20.02
C ALA A 273 9.26 25.35 -19.93
N CYS A 274 8.69 24.43 -20.70
CA CYS A 274 7.25 24.13 -20.71
C CYS A 274 7.00 22.63 -20.79
N GLY A 275 6.33 22.06 -19.78
CA GLY A 275 5.77 20.70 -19.77
C GLY A 275 6.51 19.68 -18.91
N TRP A 276 6.53 19.87 -17.58
CA TRP A 276 7.19 18.97 -16.63
C TRP A 276 6.17 18.28 -15.68
N PRO A 277 6.28 16.96 -15.42
CA PRO A 277 5.61 16.31 -14.30
C PRO A 277 6.16 16.80 -12.94
N ILE A 278 5.27 16.97 -11.96
CA ILE A 278 5.60 17.62 -10.67
C ILE A 278 5.42 16.66 -9.47
N ARG A 279 6.40 16.59 -8.56
CA ARG A 279 6.28 16.03 -7.19
C ARG A 279 6.09 17.16 -6.16
N TRP A 280 5.39 16.88 -5.07
CA TRP A 280 4.92 17.89 -4.10
C TRP A 280 5.56 17.72 -2.72
N ARG A 281 5.89 18.82 -2.02
CA ARG A 281 6.29 18.85 -0.60
C ARG A 281 5.31 19.71 0.20
N SER A 282 4.77 19.18 1.30
CA SER A 282 3.97 19.95 2.28
C SER A 282 4.89 20.44 3.40
N MET A 283 4.87 21.73 3.73
CA MET A 283 5.49 22.26 4.94
C MET A 283 4.47 22.29 6.07
N ALA A 284 4.55 21.34 6.97
CA ALA A 284 4.09 21.50 8.34
C ALA A 284 5.28 21.20 9.27
N SER A 285 5.56 22.13 10.18
CA SER A 285 6.62 22.13 11.21
C SER A 285 8.04 22.56 10.78
N ARG A 286 8.27 23.88 10.78
CA ARG A 286 9.56 24.46 11.17
C ARG A 286 9.31 25.41 12.34
N THR A 287 9.81 25.06 13.52
CA THR A 287 9.94 25.96 14.67
C THR A 287 10.99 27.04 14.35
N PRO A 288 10.80 28.32 14.72
CA PRO A 288 11.72 29.39 14.34
C PRO A 288 12.94 29.41 15.25
N SER A 289 14.12 29.11 14.71
CA SER A 289 15.40 29.49 15.32
C SER A 289 15.61 31.01 15.13
N SER A 290 15.82 31.73 16.24
CA SER A 290 16.10 33.16 16.27
C SER A 290 17.41 33.51 15.53
N ARG A 291 17.42 34.65 14.83
CA ARG A 291 18.58 35.21 14.12
C ARG A 291 18.92 36.59 14.66
N ARG A 292 20.24 36.81 14.81
CA ARG A 292 21.03 38.07 14.78
C ARG A 292 21.21 38.89 16.06
N GLY A 293 22.26 38.53 16.79
CA GLY A 293 23.53 39.28 16.96
C GLY A 293 23.54 40.80 17.03
N ILE A 294 24.00 41.33 18.18
CA ILE A 294 24.77 42.59 18.33
C ILE A 294 25.79 42.39 19.47
N ARG A 295 27.09 42.63 19.21
CA ARG A 295 28.14 42.81 20.24
C ARG A 295 28.24 44.30 20.60
N PRO A 296 28.57 44.67 21.85
CA PRO A 296 29.91 45.23 22.06
C PRO A 296 30.61 44.92 23.41
N ARG A 297 31.95 44.89 23.33
CA ARG A 297 33.04 45.26 24.29
C ARG A 297 33.09 44.74 25.76
N GLN A 298 34.24 44.09 26.05
CA GLN A 298 34.91 43.74 27.33
C GLN A 298 35.26 44.96 28.24
N PRO A 299 35.78 44.86 29.51
CA PRO A 299 36.71 43.82 30.04
C PRO A 299 36.78 43.48 31.58
N ARG A 300 37.62 42.45 31.90
CA ARG A 300 38.32 42.08 33.18
C ARG A 300 37.47 41.40 34.29
N HIS A 301 37.92 40.47 35.16
CA HIS A 301 39.21 40.02 35.69
C HIS A 301 39.19 38.54 36.17
N TYR A 302 40.39 37.93 36.25
CA TYR A 302 40.94 36.87 37.15
C TYR A 302 40.14 36.54 38.45
N ALA A 303 40.13 35.37 39.10
CA ALA A 303 41.09 34.26 39.26
C ALA A 303 40.43 32.97 39.84
N LYS A 304 41.26 31.90 39.85
CA LYS A 304 41.13 30.51 40.32
C LYS A 304 40.54 30.26 41.72
N GLY A 305 39.89 29.09 41.88
CA GLY A 305 39.72 28.38 43.15
C GLY A 305 39.04 27.01 42.97
N LYS A 306 39.72 25.93 43.35
CA LYS A 306 39.34 24.51 43.19
C LYS A 306 38.13 24.13 44.05
N HIS A 307 37.32 23.15 43.62
CA HIS A 307 37.00 21.93 44.39
C HIS A 307 36.21 20.91 43.53
N THR A 308 36.48 19.65 43.83
CA THR A 308 36.24 18.42 43.08
C THR A 308 34.86 17.80 43.30
N MET A 309 34.31 17.24 42.20
CA MET A 309 33.39 16.11 42.02
C MET A 309 32.26 15.87 43.04
N ALA A 310 31.02 16.00 42.57
CA ALA A 310 30.16 14.86 42.17
C ALA A 310 28.78 15.39 41.77
N GLN A 311 28.37 15.21 40.52
CA GLN A 311 26.95 15.32 40.14
C GLN A 311 26.66 14.46 38.91
N ASN A 312 25.64 13.63 39.09
CA ASN A 312 25.07 12.64 38.19
C ASN A 312 24.81 13.20 36.78
N ASP A 313 25.44 12.59 35.78
CA ASP A 313 24.95 12.66 34.41
C ASP A 313 23.76 11.71 34.25
N ALA A 314 22.59 12.30 34.04
CA ALA A 314 21.38 11.60 33.65
C ALA A 314 21.59 10.91 32.30
N ALA A 315 21.33 9.60 32.29
CA ALA A 315 21.34 8.77 31.11
C ALA A 315 20.40 9.34 30.04
N LYS A 316 20.95 9.61 28.86
CA LYS A 316 20.17 9.83 27.63
C LYS A 316 19.56 8.49 27.21
N ASN A 317 18.24 8.36 27.36
CA ASN A 317 17.46 7.32 26.70
C ASN A 317 17.60 7.47 25.18
N GLY A 318 18.33 6.54 24.56
CA GLY A 318 18.41 6.39 23.12
C GLY A 318 17.27 5.51 22.61
N ASN A 319 16.13 6.11 22.29
CA ASN A 319 15.09 5.45 21.51
C ASN A 319 15.44 5.57 20.00
N GLY A 320 15.58 4.43 19.31
CA GLY A 320 15.53 4.32 17.84
C GLY A 320 16.86 4.30 17.06
N GLY A 321 17.95 3.74 17.61
CA GLY A 321 19.23 3.62 16.90
C GLY A 321 19.36 2.36 16.04
N HIS A 322 19.72 2.52 14.76
CA HIS A 322 20.43 1.57 13.84
C HIS A 322 19.89 1.48 12.39
N LEU A 323 19.51 2.59 11.74
CA LEU A 323 19.09 2.62 10.31
C LEU A 323 20.10 3.31 9.36
N GLY A 324 21.34 3.51 9.80
CA GLY A 324 22.31 4.35 9.09
C GLY A 324 22.93 3.67 7.86
N PHE A 325 23.63 2.55 8.08
CA PHE A 325 24.47 1.95 7.04
C PHE A 325 23.64 1.19 6.00
N GLU A 326 22.57 0.50 6.43
CA GLU A 326 21.72 -0.31 5.56
C GLU A 326 21.07 0.55 4.47
N ALA A 327 20.61 1.75 4.86
CA ALA A 327 20.02 2.73 3.96
C ALA A 327 21.03 3.33 2.98
N GLU A 328 22.26 3.62 3.46
CA GLU A 328 23.35 4.12 2.59
C GLU A 328 23.80 3.05 1.60
N LEU A 329 23.96 1.81 2.07
CA LEU A 329 24.32 0.66 1.25
C LEU A 329 23.26 0.38 0.18
N PHE A 330 21.98 0.38 0.56
CA PHE A 330 20.88 0.21 -0.39
C PHE A 330 20.87 1.34 -1.43
N LYS A 331 21.07 2.59 -1.01
CA LYS A 331 21.12 3.73 -1.92
C LYS A 331 22.32 3.65 -2.88
N ALA A 332 23.45 3.12 -2.43
CA ALA A 332 24.61 2.89 -3.29
C ALA A 332 24.33 1.76 -4.29
N ALA A 333 23.76 0.64 -3.84
CA ALA A 333 23.37 -0.48 -4.70
C ALA A 333 22.28 -0.08 -5.73
N ASP A 334 21.26 0.66 -5.29
CA ASP A 334 20.17 1.15 -6.15
C ASP A 334 20.67 2.09 -7.25
N LYS A 335 21.74 2.87 -7.01
CA LYS A 335 22.39 3.65 -8.08
C LYS A 335 23.07 2.77 -9.13
N LEU A 336 23.60 1.62 -8.71
CA LEU A 336 24.29 0.70 -9.61
C LEU A 336 23.31 -0.02 -10.53
N ARG A 337 22.05 -0.28 -10.11
CA ARG A 337 21.08 -1.06 -10.90
C ARG A 337 20.85 -0.58 -12.35
N GLY A 338 21.18 0.67 -12.65
CA GLY A 338 21.01 1.26 -13.98
C GLY A 338 19.55 1.20 -14.45
N ASN A 339 19.32 0.61 -15.61
CA ASN A 339 17.99 0.49 -16.22
C ASN A 339 17.21 -0.76 -15.76
N MET A 340 17.72 -1.52 -14.79
CA MET A 340 17.02 -2.70 -14.31
C MET A 340 15.82 -2.37 -13.43
N GLU A 341 14.72 -3.06 -13.70
CA GLU A 341 13.55 -3.04 -12.84
C GLU A 341 13.89 -3.63 -11.46
N PRO A 342 13.33 -3.09 -10.36
CA PRO A 342 13.59 -3.60 -9.01
C PRO A 342 13.32 -5.10 -8.86
N SER A 343 12.33 -5.63 -9.58
CA SER A 343 11.96 -7.05 -9.53
C SER A 343 13.01 -8.00 -10.06
N ASP A 344 13.80 -7.56 -11.04
CA ASP A 344 14.89 -8.37 -11.60
C ASP A 344 16.20 -8.13 -10.85
N TYR A 345 16.40 -6.89 -10.38
CA TYR A 345 17.59 -6.50 -9.63
C TYR A 345 17.65 -7.14 -8.23
N LYS A 346 16.50 -7.38 -7.57
CA LYS A 346 16.47 -8.00 -6.23
C LYS A 346 17.18 -9.34 -6.18
N HIS A 347 17.05 -10.17 -7.22
CA HIS A 347 17.69 -11.48 -7.29
C HIS A 347 19.20 -11.39 -7.41
N VAL A 348 19.68 -10.39 -8.15
CA VAL A 348 21.11 -10.13 -8.33
C VAL A 348 21.72 -9.67 -7.01
N ALA A 349 21.14 -8.62 -6.40
CA ALA A 349 21.66 -8.02 -5.18
C ALA A 349 21.57 -8.98 -3.97
N LEU A 350 20.41 -9.58 -3.72
CA LEU A 350 20.22 -10.49 -2.58
C LEU A 350 21.06 -11.76 -2.73
N GLY A 351 21.21 -12.30 -3.95
CA GLY A 351 22.07 -13.46 -4.18
C GLY A 351 23.55 -13.17 -3.92
N LEU A 352 24.04 -11.97 -4.25
CA LEU A 352 25.42 -11.58 -3.94
C LEU A 352 25.64 -11.32 -2.44
N ILE A 353 24.67 -10.70 -1.76
CA ILE A 353 24.74 -10.52 -0.29
C ILE A 353 24.76 -11.90 0.39
N PHE A 354 23.94 -12.84 -0.08
CA PHE A 354 23.95 -14.22 0.39
C PHE A 354 25.31 -14.90 0.16
N LEU A 355 25.88 -14.76 -1.04
CA LEU A 355 27.19 -15.33 -1.38
C LEU A 355 28.32 -14.75 -0.53
N LYS A 356 28.28 -13.46 -0.22
CA LYS A 356 29.20 -12.82 0.71
C LYS A 356 29.07 -13.43 2.11
N TYR A 357 27.84 -13.54 2.60
CA TYR A 357 27.57 -14.09 3.94
C TYR A 357 28.11 -15.51 4.12
N ILE A 358 27.81 -16.42 3.18
CA ILE A 358 28.28 -17.82 3.27
C ILE A 358 29.80 -17.88 3.14
N SER A 359 30.40 -17.04 2.30
CA SER A 359 31.86 -16.98 2.13
C SER A 359 32.55 -16.49 3.40
N ASP A 360 32.03 -15.46 4.06
CA ASP A 360 32.60 -14.94 5.31
C ASP A 360 32.45 -15.92 6.46
N THR A 361 31.28 -16.57 6.55
CA THR A 361 31.02 -17.58 7.58
C THR A 361 31.92 -18.79 7.40
N PHE A 362 32.12 -19.22 6.16
CA PHE A 362 33.08 -20.27 5.81
C PHE A 362 34.51 -19.85 6.13
N GLU A 363 34.95 -18.66 5.71
CA GLU A 363 36.33 -18.20 5.92
C GLU A 363 36.65 -18.07 7.40
N ALA A 364 35.72 -17.58 8.22
CA ALA A 364 35.91 -17.50 9.67
C ALA A 364 36.13 -18.89 10.30
N LYS A 365 35.34 -19.90 9.89
CA LYS A 365 35.51 -21.29 10.36
C LYS A 365 36.78 -21.92 9.78
N HIS A 366 37.11 -21.66 8.51
CA HIS A 366 38.32 -22.14 7.84
C HIS A 366 39.58 -21.63 8.53
N GLN A 367 39.66 -20.33 8.86
CA GLN A 367 40.80 -19.77 9.60
C GLN A 367 40.93 -20.35 11.02
N ALA A 368 39.81 -20.61 11.70
CA ALA A 368 39.82 -21.25 13.01
C ALA A 368 40.34 -22.70 12.93
N LEU A 369 39.80 -23.50 12.00
CA LEU A 369 40.24 -24.88 11.78
C LEU A 369 41.69 -24.95 11.30
N LEU A 370 42.12 -24.04 10.41
CA LEU A 370 43.48 -23.99 9.88
C LEU A 370 44.52 -23.73 10.97
N ALA A 371 44.14 -22.97 12.01
CA ALA A 371 44.99 -22.72 13.18
C ALA A 371 45.13 -23.96 14.08
N GLU A 372 44.15 -24.86 14.06
CA GLU A 372 44.14 -26.12 14.83
C GLU A 372 44.80 -27.26 14.05
N ASP A 373 44.31 -27.56 12.84
CA ASP A 373 44.81 -28.59 11.94
C ASP A 373 44.49 -28.23 10.46
N PRO A 374 45.51 -28.05 9.60
CA PRO A 374 45.32 -27.82 8.17
C PRO A 374 44.51 -28.91 7.44
N GLN A 375 44.50 -30.14 7.94
CA GLN A 375 43.72 -31.22 7.34
C GLN A 375 42.23 -31.12 7.70
N ALA A 376 41.91 -30.68 8.93
CA ALA A 376 40.54 -30.41 9.36
C ALA A 376 39.93 -29.22 8.60
N ALA A 377 40.73 -28.22 8.24
CA ALA A 377 40.28 -27.05 7.47
C ALA A 377 39.80 -27.38 6.03
N GLU A 378 40.07 -28.58 5.52
CA GLU A 378 39.57 -29.03 4.22
C GLU A 378 38.62 -30.24 4.33
N ASP A 379 38.23 -30.60 5.55
CA ASP A 379 37.18 -31.60 5.81
C ASP A 379 35.80 -30.92 5.82
N LYS A 380 34.88 -31.41 4.99
CA LYS A 380 33.52 -30.86 4.88
C LYS A 380 32.68 -31.09 6.14
N ASP A 381 32.92 -32.19 6.84
CA ASP A 381 32.07 -32.61 7.96
C ASP A 381 32.22 -31.65 9.16
N GLU A 382 33.41 -31.05 9.34
CA GLU A 382 33.71 -30.02 10.36
C GLU A 382 32.89 -28.73 10.19
N TYR A 383 32.44 -28.44 8.97
CA TYR A 383 31.59 -27.28 8.69
C TYR A 383 30.12 -27.60 8.91
N LEU A 384 29.68 -28.77 8.47
CA LEU A 384 28.29 -29.21 8.62
C LEU A 384 27.89 -29.36 10.09
N ALA A 385 28.83 -29.77 10.96
CA ALA A 385 28.61 -29.88 12.40
C ALA A 385 28.18 -28.54 13.05
N ASP A 386 28.68 -27.42 12.54
CA ASP A 386 28.37 -26.07 13.03
C ASP A 386 27.37 -25.32 12.13
N TYR A 387 26.65 -26.04 11.26
CA TYR A 387 25.71 -25.46 10.29
C TYR A 387 26.36 -24.42 9.35
N VAL A 388 27.65 -24.58 9.06
CA VAL A 388 28.38 -23.75 8.10
C VAL A 388 28.37 -24.43 6.74
N PHE A 389 27.97 -23.70 5.69
CA PHE A 389 28.00 -24.21 4.33
C PHE A 389 29.44 -24.37 3.83
N TRP A 390 29.70 -25.47 3.13
CA TRP A 390 30.98 -25.66 2.44
C TRP A 390 31.08 -24.72 1.23
N VAL A 391 32.16 -23.95 1.13
CA VAL A 391 32.40 -23.02 0.02
C VAL A 391 33.68 -23.41 -0.74
N PRO A 392 33.55 -23.99 -1.95
CA PRO A 392 34.70 -24.36 -2.77
C PRO A 392 35.60 -23.16 -3.10
N PRO A 393 36.91 -23.34 -3.32
CA PRO A 393 37.84 -22.25 -3.59
C PRO A 393 37.41 -21.29 -4.71
N ALA A 394 36.84 -21.82 -5.80
CA ALA A 394 36.34 -21.02 -6.92
C ALA A 394 35.09 -20.19 -6.58
N ALA A 395 34.38 -20.53 -5.50
CA ALA A 395 33.17 -19.85 -5.04
C ALA A 395 33.42 -18.88 -3.86
N ARG A 396 34.64 -18.87 -3.29
CA ARG A 396 35.01 -17.97 -2.19
C ARG A 396 34.95 -16.51 -2.65
N TRP A 397 34.41 -15.63 -1.81
CA TRP A 397 34.24 -14.22 -2.15
C TRP A 397 35.53 -13.52 -2.60
N SER A 398 36.66 -13.82 -1.96
CA SER A 398 37.98 -13.25 -2.32
C SER A 398 38.37 -13.55 -3.77
N HIS A 399 38.05 -14.76 -4.26
CA HIS A 399 38.29 -15.14 -5.65
C HIS A 399 37.42 -14.34 -6.62
N LEU A 400 36.14 -14.17 -6.30
CA LEU A 400 35.20 -13.41 -7.12
C LEU A 400 35.54 -11.92 -7.14
N GLN A 401 35.92 -11.35 -5.99
CA GLN A 401 36.37 -9.97 -5.87
C GLN A 401 37.64 -9.70 -6.70
N ALA A 402 38.63 -10.59 -6.64
CA ALA A 402 39.86 -10.46 -7.45
C ALA A 402 39.58 -10.48 -8.97
N ASN A 403 38.48 -11.12 -9.38
CA ASN A 403 38.04 -11.24 -10.77
C ASN A 403 36.88 -10.29 -11.14
N ALA A 404 36.45 -9.40 -10.24
CA ALA A 404 35.23 -8.59 -10.39
C ALA A 404 35.21 -7.71 -11.65
N LYS A 405 36.39 -7.28 -12.11
CA LYS A 405 36.56 -6.39 -13.28
C LYS A 405 36.61 -7.14 -14.61
N ARG A 406 36.57 -8.48 -14.60
CA ARG A 406 36.66 -9.29 -15.81
C ARG A 406 35.31 -9.39 -16.51
N PRO A 407 35.27 -9.48 -17.85
CA PRO A 407 34.02 -9.63 -18.57
C PRO A 407 33.31 -10.96 -18.27
N GLU A 408 34.05 -11.99 -17.82
CA GLU A 408 33.49 -13.30 -17.46
C GLU A 408 32.88 -13.36 -16.05
N ILE A 409 32.86 -12.26 -15.27
CA ILE A 409 32.45 -12.27 -13.86
C ILE A 409 31.05 -12.88 -13.64
N GLY A 410 30.11 -12.65 -14.57
CA GLY A 410 28.78 -13.26 -14.49
C GLY A 410 28.81 -14.79 -14.56
N THR A 411 29.66 -15.35 -15.42
CA THR A 411 29.86 -16.81 -15.53
C THR A 411 30.53 -17.36 -14.28
N LEU A 412 31.52 -16.66 -13.74
CA LEU A 412 32.20 -17.06 -12.50
C LEU A 412 31.23 -17.13 -11.32
N ILE A 413 30.32 -16.18 -11.19
CA ILE A 413 29.28 -16.21 -10.15
C ILE A 413 28.31 -17.39 -10.38
N ASP A 414 27.86 -17.61 -11.61
CA ASP A 414 26.96 -18.73 -11.91
C ASP A 414 27.60 -20.08 -11.59
N ASP A 415 28.89 -20.25 -11.90
CA ASP A 415 29.65 -21.45 -11.60
C ASP A 415 29.90 -21.60 -10.10
N ALA A 416 30.18 -20.52 -9.39
CA ALA A 416 30.29 -20.50 -7.92
C ALA A 416 28.99 -20.98 -7.26
N MET A 417 27.84 -20.44 -7.67
CA MET A 417 26.53 -20.83 -7.14
C MET A 417 26.22 -22.30 -7.44
N ARG A 418 26.56 -22.82 -8.63
CA ARG A 418 26.42 -24.25 -8.96
C ARG A 418 27.32 -25.13 -8.09
N ALA A 419 28.56 -24.71 -7.83
CA ALA A 419 29.50 -25.46 -7.02
C ALA A 419 29.04 -25.54 -5.56
N ILE A 420 28.55 -24.42 -5.00
CA ILE A 420 27.97 -24.38 -3.65
C ILE A 420 26.78 -25.32 -3.54
N GLU A 421 25.81 -25.26 -4.46
CA GLU A 421 24.65 -26.16 -4.39
C GLU A 421 25.00 -27.65 -4.54
N LYS A 422 26.07 -27.96 -5.29
CA LYS A 422 26.51 -29.34 -5.48
C LYS A 422 26.99 -29.96 -4.16
N ASP A 423 27.67 -29.18 -3.34
CA ASP A 423 28.27 -29.63 -2.08
C ASP A 423 27.34 -29.42 -0.86
N ASN A 424 26.26 -28.65 -1.00
CA ASN A 424 25.33 -28.33 0.09
C ASN A 424 23.90 -28.71 -0.31
N GLU A 425 23.44 -29.88 0.13
CA GLU A 425 22.14 -30.45 -0.27
C GLU A 425 20.95 -29.54 0.05
N SER A 426 20.98 -28.85 1.20
CA SER A 426 19.92 -27.94 1.65
C SER A 426 19.75 -26.68 0.78
N LEU A 427 20.75 -26.35 -0.05
CA LEU A 427 20.73 -25.23 -1.00
C LEU A 427 20.41 -25.65 -2.45
N LYS A 428 20.17 -26.93 -2.71
CA LYS A 428 19.91 -27.43 -4.06
C LYS A 428 18.70 -26.74 -4.71
N GLY A 429 18.94 -26.08 -5.84
CA GLY A 429 17.95 -25.31 -6.60
C GLY A 429 17.56 -23.97 -5.96
N VAL A 430 18.26 -23.51 -4.92
CA VAL A 430 17.93 -22.28 -4.18
C VAL A 430 18.61 -21.05 -4.78
N LEU A 431 19.87 -21.16 -5.20
CA LEU A 431 20.70 -20.01 -5.55
C LEU A 431 20.41 -19.50 -6.98
N PRO A 432 20.44 -18.17 -7.21
CA PRO A 432 20.31 -17.61 -8.55
C PRO A 432 21.54 -17.95 -9.41
N LYS A 433 21.32 -18.30 -10.69
CA LYS A 433 22.36 -18.76 -11.64
C LYS A 433 22.20 -18.13 -13.02
N ASP A 434 21.83 -16.85 -13.03
CA ASP A 434 21.54 -16.08 -14.24
C ASP A 434 22.30 -14.74 -14.26
N TYR A 435 23.53 -14.75 -13.72
CA TYR A 435 24.42 -13.59 -13.70
C TYR A 435 25.18 -13.44 -15.04
N ALA A 436 25.36 -14.53 -15.80
CA ALA A 436 26.00 -14.48 -17.11
C ALA A 436 25.13 -13.84 -18.20
N ARG A 437 23.82 -13.64 -17.99
CA ARG A 437 22.90 -13.14 -19.03
C ARG A 437 23.38 -11.87 -19.74
N PRO A 438 23.16 -11.72 -21.06
CA PRO A 438 23.61 -10.54 -21.82
C PRO A 438 23.03 -9.22 -21.33
N ALA A 439 21.80 -9.23 -20.80
CA ALA A 439 21.11 -8.04 -20.30
C ALA A 439 21.72 -7.47 -19.01
N LEU A 440 22.56 -8.24 -18.30
CA LEU A 440 23.20 -7.80 -17.05
C LEU A 440 24.56 -7.15 -17.34
N ASN A 441 24.69 -5.87 -17.04
CA ASN A 441 25.92 -5.12 -17.21
C ASN A 441 27.02 -5.67 -16.28
N LYS A 442 28.13 -6.16 -16.86
CA LYS A 442 29.23 -6.79 -16.12
C LYS A 442 30.06 -5.79 -15.31
N VAL A 443 30.15 -4.54 -15.75
CA VAL A 443 30.82 -3.46 -15.00
C VAL A 443 30.05 -3.17 -13.73
N MET A 444 28.73 -2.99 -13.84
CA MET A 444 27.84 -2.83 -12.68
C MET A 444 27.96 -4.01 -11.71
N LEU A 445 28.05 -5.24 -12.24
CA LEU A 445 28.17 -6.43 -11.39
C LEU A 445 29.48 -6.42 -10.60
N GLY A 446 30.59 -6.03 -11.23
CA GLY A 446 31.88 -5.83 -10.56
C GLY A 446 31.83 -4.72 -9.50
N GLU A 447 31.24 -3.57 -9.83
CA GLU A 447 31.05 -2.46 -8.87
C GLU A 447 30.17 -2.85 -7.68
N LEU A 448 29.18 -3.71 -7.90
CA LEU A 448 28.31 -4.22 -6.84
C LEU A 448 29.06 -5.19 -5.92
N ILE A 449 29.95 -6.04 -6.46
CA ILE A 449 30.84 -6.88 -5.65
C ILE A 449 31.78 -6.00 -4.81
N ASP A 450 32.38 -4.97 -5.40
CA ASP A 450 33.26 -4.05 -4.69
C ASP A 450 32.49 -3.30 -3.57
N LEU A 451 31.26 -2.87 -3.84
CA LEU A 451 30.39 -2.23 -2.86
C LEU A 451 30.06 -3.17 -1.69
N ILE A 452 29.65 -4.41 -1.98
CA ILE A 452 29.29 -5.41 -0.96
C ILE A 452 30.53 -5.82 -0.15
N SER A 453 31.71 -5.85 -0.78
CA SER A 453 32.98 -6.11 -0.08
C SER A 453 33.28 -5.07 0.99
N GLY A 454 32.79 -3.83 0.81
CA GLY A 454 32.94 -2.74 1.78
C GLY A 454 32.13 -2.91 3.07
N ILE A 455 31.15 -3.82 3.11
CA ILE A 455 30.23 -4.00 4.26
C ILE A 455 30.92 -4.57 5.50
N ALA A 456 32.11 -5.17 5.36
CA ALA A 456 32.75 -5.97 6.42
C ALA A 456 34.20 -5.57 6.78
N LEU A 457 34.69 -4.39 6.37
CA LEU A 457 36.12 -4.04 6.47
C LEU A 457 36.68 -3.77 7.89
N GLY A 458 36.05 -4.22 8.98
CA GLY A 458 36.60 -3.93 10.31
C GLY A 458 36.03 -4.60 11.56
N GLU A 459 35.15 -5.61 11.48
CA GLU A 459 34.63 -6.27 12.69
C GLU A 459 34.79 -7.79 12.65
N GLU A 460 35.35 -8.34 13.73
CA GLU A 460 35.66 -9.77 13.88
C GLU A 460 34.40 -10.64 14.02
N GLY A 461 34.41 -11.79 13.34
CA GLY A 461 33.54 -12.94 13.60
C GLY A 461 32.03 -12.65 13.58
N ASN A 462 31.35 -12.93 14.71
CA ASN A 462 29.90 -13.00 14.82
C ASN A 462 29.17 -11.68 14.51
N ARG A 463 29.84 -10.52 14.64
CA ARG A 463 29.25 -9.22 14.33
C ARG A 463 29.08 -8.98 12.83
N SER A 464 30.01 -9.50 12.01
CA SER A 464 29.90 -9.39 10.54
C SER A 464 28.70 -10.19 10.00
N LYS A 465 28.40 -11.35 10.60
CA LYS A 465 27.22 -12.16 10.27
C LYS A 465 25.92 -11.39 10.52
N ASP A 466 25.80 -10.73 11.67
CA ASP A 466 24.63 -9.91 12.01
C ASP A 466 24.44 -8.72 11.03
N ILE A 467 25.53 -8.05 10.68
CA ILE A 467 25.50 -6.90 9.74
C ILE A 467 24.95 -7.32 8.37
N LEU A 468 25.41 -8.43 7.81
CA LEU A 468 24.94 -8.93 6.52
C LEU A 468 23.49 -9.42 6.59
N GLY A 469 23.08 -10.04 7.70
CA GLY A 469 21.69 -10.44 7.93
C GLY A 469 20.74 -9.24 7.98
N ARG A 470 21.13 -8.17 8.67
CA ARG A 470 20.37 -6.90 8.70
C ARG A 470 20.32 -6.23 7.33
N ALA A 471 21.43 -6.19 6.61
CA ALA A 471 21.47 -5.67 5.24
C ALA A 471 20.54 -6.47 4.31
N TYR A 472 20.54 -7.81 4.40
CA TYR A 472 19.66 -8.67 3.62
C TYR A 472 18.18 -8.39 3.91
N GLU A 473 17.80 -8.28 5.19
CA GLU A 473 16.42 -7.94 5.61
C GLU A 473 15.98 -6.58 5.06
N TYR A 474 16.86 -5.58 5.19
CA TYR A 474 16.60 -4.24 4.73
C TYR A 474 16.38 -4.21 3.21
N PHE A 475 17.28 -4.85 2.44
CA PHE A 475 17.16 -4.94 0.98
C PHE A 475 15.86 -5.63 0.58
N LEU A 476 15.54 -6.76 1.22
CA LEU A 476 14.29 -7.49 0.97
C LEU A 476 13.06 -6.62 1.21
N GLY A 477 13.01 -5.87 2.32
CA GLY A 477 11.92 -4.94 2.63
C GLY A 477 11.83 -3.76 1.65
N GLN A 478 12.97 -3.17 1.25
CA GLN A 478 12.98 -2.09 0.26
C GLN A 478 12.51 -2.55 -1.12
N PHE A 479 12.94 -3.73 -1.57
CA PHE A 479 12.51 -4.29 -2.84
C PHE A 479 11.01 -4.61 -2.83
N ALA A 480 10.47 -5.14 -1.73
CA ALA A 480 9.04 -5.33 -1.59
C ALA A 480 8.26 -4.00 -1.67
N GLY A 481 8.78 -2.93 -1.06
CA GLY A 481 8.20 -1.58 -1.18
C GLY A 481 8.23 -1.03 -2.61
N ALA A 482 9.31 -1.27 -3.35
CA ALA A 482 9.48 -0.82 -4.73
C ALA A 482 8.59 -1.57 -5.73
N GLU A 483 8.26 -2.84 -5.47
CA GLU A 483 7.39 -3.67 -6.32
C GLU A 483 5.88 -3.33 -6.22
N GLY A 484 5.50 -2.45 -5.29
CA GLY A 484 4.14 -1.94 -5.16
C GLY A 484 3.12 -3.04 -4.83
N LYS A 485 2.00 -3.09 -5.57
CA LYS A 485 0.85 -3.98 -5.28
C LYS A 485 1.21 -5.47 -5.20
N ARG A 486 2.25 -5.93 -5.90
CA ARG A 486 2.73 -7.32 -5.86
C ARG A 486 3.57 -7.63 -4.62
N GLY A 487 4.18 -6.62 -3.98
CA GLY A 487 5.14 -6.81 -2.89
C GLY A 487 4.57 -7.32 -1.57
N GLY A 488 3.29 -7.04 -1.26
CA GLY A 488 2.69 -7.40 0.03
C GLY A 488 2.26 -8.85 0.17
N GLU A 489 2.24 -9.60 -0.94
CA GLU A 489 2.08 -11.07 -0.92
C GLU A 489 3.40 -11.77 -0.58
N PHE A 490 4.54 -11.07 -0.72
CA PHE A 490 5.88 -11.65 -0.52
C PHE A 490 6.56 -11.20 0.77
N TYR A 491 6.18 -10.03 1.30
CA TYR A 491 6.79 -9.44 2.49
C TYR A 491 5.76 -8.77 3.40
N THR A 492 5.73 -9.22 4.64
CA THR A 492 4.88 -8.67 5.70
C THR A 492 5.68 -7.61 6.49
N PRO A 493 5.15 -6.40 6.73
CA PRO A 493 5.86 -5.38 7.52
C PRO A 493 6.24 -5.89 8.92
N ARG A 494 7.46 -5.54 9.37
CA ARG A 494 8.03 -5.99 10.66
C ARG A 494 7.09 -5.72 11.83
N SER A 495 6.47 -4.54 11.89
CA SER A 495 5.56 -4.18 12.99
C SER A 495 4.35 -5.11 13.10
N VAL A 496 3.81 -5.59 11.97
CA VAL A 496 2.66 -6.52 11.96
C VAL A 496 3.10 -7.92 12.38
N VAL A 497 4.25 -8.38 11.87
CA VAL A 497 4.82 -9.67 12.26
C VAL A 497 5.13 -9.68 13.76
N ARG A 498 5.69 -8.59 14.30
CA ARG A 498 5.94 -8.47 15.74
C ARG A 498 4.66 -8.61 16.56
N VAL A 499 3.57 -7.91 16.22
CA VAL A 499 2.30 -8.09 16.94
C VAL A 499 1.85 -9.56 16.94
N LEU A 500 1.96 -10.27 15.82
CA LEU A 500 1.60 -11.70 15.77
C LEU A 500 2.50 -12.56 16.66
N VAL A 501 3.81 -12.36 16.60
CA VAL A 501 4.79 -13.15 17.36
C VAL A 501 4.68 -12.87 18.86
N GLU A 502 4.63 -11.60 19.27
CA GLU A 502 4.52 -11.18 20.67
C GLU A 502 3.20 -11.64 21.29
N MET A 503 2.10 -11.67 20.52
CA MET A 503 0.82 -12.19 21.03
C MET A 503 0.81 -13.72 21.14
N LEU A 504 1.46 -14.45 20.23
CA LEU A 504 1.45 -15.92 20.24
C LEU A 504 2.49 -16.54 21.19
N GLU A 505 3.62 -15.85 21.37
CA GLU A 505 4.75 -16.27 22.21
C GLU A 505 5.28 -17.68 21.87
N PRO A 506 5.85 -17.87 20.66
CA PRO A 506 6.38 -19.16 20.24
C PRO A 506 7.73 -19.45 20.93
N TYR A 507 7.73 -19.72 22.23
CA TYR A 507 8.95 -20.02 23.00
C TYR A 507 9.59 -21.37 22.65
N SER A 508 8.79 -22.37 22.29
CA SER A 508 9.26 -23.71 21.92
C SER A 508 8.20 -24.48 21.14
N GLY A 509 8.59 -25.51 20.39
CA GLY A 509 7.66 -26.37 19.66
C GLY A 509 7.59 -26.06 18.16
N ARG A 510 6.52 -26.48 17.48
CA ARG A 510 6.45 -26.41 16.01
C ARG A 510 5.78 -25.12 15.55
N VAL A 511 6.49 -24.33 14.78
CA VAL A 511 6.02 -23.09 14.14
C VAL A 511 5.79 -23.37 12.66
N TYR A 512 4.59 -23.05 12.16
CA TYR A 512 4.22 -23.29 10.76
C TYR A 512 3.68 -22.02 10.09
N ASP A 513 4.03 -21.81 8.82
CA ASP A 513 3.38 -20.84 7.93
C ASP A 513 3.04 -21.51 6.58
N PRO A 514 1.75 -21.71 6.25
CA PRO A 514 1.34 -22.37 5.01
C PRO A 514 1.49 -21.50 3.76
N CYS A 515 1.89 -20.24 3.90
CA CYS A 515 2.07 -19.27 2.82
C CYS A 515 3.23 -18.32 3.18
N CYS A 516 4.40 -18.90 3.43
CA CYS A 516 5.47 -18.25 4.19
C CYS A 516 6.13 -17.05 3.51
N GLY A 517 5.85 -16.80 2.23
CA GLY A 517 6.46 -15.71 1.48
C GLY A 517 7.98 -15.80 1.58
N SER A 518 8.63 -14.68 1.89
CA SER A 518 10.08 -14.59 2.09
C SER A 518 10.59 -15.08 3.46
N GLY A 519 9.75 -15.72 4.28
CA GLY A 519 10.14 -16.30 5.57
C GLY A 519 10.30 -15.28 6.72
N GLY A 520 9.79 -14.06 6.55
CA GLY A 520 9.93 -12.99 7.56
C GLY A 520 9.29 -13.30 8.91
N MET A 521 8.21 -14.12 8.94
CA MET A 521 7.57 -14.53 10.20
C MET A 521 8.46 -15.43 11.05
N PHE A 522 9.19 -16.36 10.42
CA PHE A 522 10.11 -17.24 11.11
C PHE A 522 11.31 -16.49 11.68
N VAL A 523 11.87 -15.56 10.90
CA VAL A 523 12.96 -14.69 11.37
C VAL A 523 12.57 -13.94 12.64
N GLN A 524 11.37 -13.39 12.69
CA GLN A 524 10.92 -12.67 13.89
C GLN A 524 10.58 -13.61 15.05
N SER A 525 10.12 -14.83 14.76
CA SER A 525 9.86 -15.85 15.80
C SER A 525 11.15 -16.27 16.50
N GLU A 526 12.22 -16.52 15.75
CA GLU A 526 13.54 -16.85 16.32
C GLU A 526 14.11 -15.66 17.12
N LYS A 527 14.05 -14.44 16.57
CA LYS A 527 14.47 -13.23 17.30
C LYS A 527 13.72 -13.07 18.63
N PHE A 528 12.42 -13.35 18.65
CA PHE A 528 11.63 -13.32 19.88
C PHE A 528 12.14 -14.34 20.90
N VAL A 529 12.43 -15.58 20.47
CA VAL A 529 13.00 -16.63 21.35
C VAL A 529 14.33 -16.15 21.95
N GLU A 530 15.22 -15.59 21.14
CA GLU A 530 16.51 -15.07 21.61
C GLU A 530 16.36 -13.90 22.59
N GLU A 531 15.50 -12.92 22.27
CA GLU A 531 15.23 -11.74 23.11
C GLU A 531 14.65 -12.12 24.49
N HIS A 532 13.99 -13.27 24.58
CA HIS A 532 13.42 -13.81 25.82
C HIS A 532 14.27 -14.91 26.47
N GLY A 533 15.54 -15.05 26.06
CA GLY A 533 16.53 -15.93 26.71
C GLY A 533 16.48 -17.40 26.28
N GLY A 534 15.73 -17.73 25.23
CA GLY A 534 15.80 -19.01 24.54
C GLY A 534 16.98 -19.10 23.57
N ARG A 535 17.07 -20.20 22.83
CA ARG A 535 18.14 -20.47 21.85
C ARG A 535 17.54 -20.80 20.47
N ILE A 536 18.30 -20.46 19.43
CA ILE A 536 17.98 -20.89 18.06
C ILE A 536 17.81 -22.42 18.04
N GLY A 537 16.70 -22.88 17.46
CA GLY A 537 16.34 -24.30 17.40
C GLY A 537 15.45 -24.81 18.55
N ASP A 538 15.12 -23.96 19.54
CA ASP A 538 14.07 -24.29 20.53
C ASP A 538 12.68 -24.39 19.84
N ILE A 539 12.52 -23.73 18.68
CA ILE A 539 11.40 -23.90 17.77
C ILE A 539 11.79 -24.67 16.51
N ALA A 540 10.90 -25.52 16.04
CA ALA A 540 11.04 -26.23 14.77
C ALA A 540 10.18 -25.55 13.70
N ILE A 541 10.82 -25.07 12.64
CA ILE A 541 10.18 -24.25 11.61
C ILE A 541 9.76 -25.09 10.39
N TYR A 542 8.51 -24.91 10.00
CA TYR A 542 7.90 -25.55 8.84
C TYR A 542 7.22 -24.49 7.98
N GLY A 543 7.24 -24.64 6.66
CA GLY A 543 6.49 -23.74 5.81
C GLY A 543 6.25 -24.27 4.41
N GLN A 544 5.35 -23.61 3.70
CA GLN A 544 5.10 -23.87 2.29
C GLN A 544 4.95 -22.56 1.52
N GLU A 545 5.53 -22.52 0.32
CA GLU A 545 5.38 -21.41 -0.63
C GLU A 545 5.11 -21.95 -2.03
N SER A 546 4.18 -21.31 -2.74
CA SER A 546 3.78 -21.70 -4.10
C SER A 546 4.66 -21.07 -5.18
N ASN A 547 5.12 -19.84 -4.95
CA ASN A 547 5.97 -19.13 -5.86
C ASN A 547 7.42 -19.59 -5.70
N TYR A 548 7.95 -20.24 -6.74
CA TYR A 548 9.30 -20.80 -6.74
C TYR A 548 10.39 -19.76 -6.41
N THR A 549 10.25 -18.55 -6.96
CA THR A 549 11.21 -17.48 -6.75
C THR A 549 11.18 -16.96 -5.31
N THR A 550 9.99 -16.86 -4.72
CA THR A 550 9.81 -16.45 -3.32
C THR A 550 10.30 -17.52 -2.35
N TRP A 551 10.07 -18.80 -2.65
CA TRP A 551 10.61 -19.94 -1.90
C TRP A 551 12.14 -19.90 -1.80
N ARG A 552 12.83 -19.59 -2.91
CA ARG A 552 14.29 -19.39 -2.92
C ARG A 552 14.72 -18.27 -1.98
N LEU A 553 14.02 -17.14 -2.01
CA LEU A 553 14.29 -16.01 -1.11
C LEU A 553 14.11 -16.40 0.36
N ALA A 554 13.07 -17.17 0.69
CA ALA A 554 12.84 -17.66 2.05
C ALA A 554 13.98 -18.57 2.53
N LYS A 555 14.38 -19.56 1.71
CA LYS A 555 15.50 -20.46 2.04
C LYS A 555 16.80 -19.68 2.27
N MET A 556 17.13 -18.72 1.42
CA MET A 556 18.30 -17.85 1.62
C MET A 556 18.18 -16.97 2.86
N ASN A 557 16.99 -16.40 3.13
CA ASN A 557 16.75 -15.51 4.26
C ASN A 557 16.94 -16.21 5.62
N LEU A 558 16.47 -17.46 5.72
CA LEU A 558 16.63 -18.30 6.92
C LEU A 558 18.07 -18.77 7.09
N ALA A 559 18.71 -19.20 5.99
CA ALA A 559 20.10 -19.63 5.99
C ALA A 559 21.08 -18.53 6.42
N VAL A 560 20.85 -17.27 6.04
CA VAL A 560 21.66 -16.10 6.49
C VAL A 560 21.59 -15.89 8.02
N ARG A 561 20.60 -16.46 8.68
CA ARG A 561 20.42 -16.37 10.14
C ARG A 561 20.71 -17.67 10.87
N GLY A 562 21.22 -18.68 10.16
CA GLY A 562 21.47 -20.00 10.75
C GLY A 562 20.21 -20.70 11.24
N ILE A 563 19.05 -20.35 10.69
CA ILE A 563 17.76 -20.93 11.08
C ILE A 563 17.52 -22.19 10.24
N ASP A 564 17.48 -23.35 10.87
CA ASP A 564 17.10 -24.60 10.21
C ASP A 564 15.57 -24.68 10.03
N ALA A 565 15.13 -25.02 8.83
CA ALA A 565 13.73 -24.92 8.45
C ALA A 565 13.35 -25.86 7.31
N ASP A 566 12.21 -26.54 7.47
CA ASP A 566 11.58 -27.35 6.43
C ASP A 566 10.57 -26.53 5.62
N ILE A 567 11.08 -25.82 4.61
CA ILE A 567 10.26 -25.02 3.68
C ILE A 567 10.05 -25.78 2.38
N ARG A 568 8.81 -26.23 2.14
CA ARG A 568 8.40 -27.00 0.95
C ARG A 568 7.92 -26.08 -0.17
N TRP A 569 8.03 -26.56 -1.41
CA TRP A 569 7.56 -25.86 -2.60
C TRP A 569 6.85 -26.80 -3.57
N ASN A 570 5.76 -26.30 -4.17
CA ASN A 570 5.15 -26.85 -5.38
C ASN A 570 4.36 -25.74 -6.11
N ASN A 571 3.95 -25.99 -7.35
CA ASN A 571 3.22 -24.99 -8.14
C ASN A 571 1.72 -24.95 -7.83
N GLU A 572 1.18 -26.01 -7.24
CA GLU A 572 -0.24 -26.22 -6.97
C GLU A 572 -0.73 -25.46 -5.73
N GLY A 573 0.19 -25.07 -4.84
CA GLY A 573 -0.06 -24.36 -3.60
C GLY A 573 -0.64 -25.24 -2.49
N SER A 574 -0.71 -24.68 -1.29
CA SER A 574 -1.07 -25.38 -0.03
C SER A 574 -2.50 -25.92 -0.01
N PHE A 575 -3.37 -25.42 -0.89
CA PHE A 575 -4.70 -25.98 -1.06
C PHE A 575 -4.71 -27.28 -1.87
N HIS A 576 -4.20 -27.28 -3.10
CA HIS A 576 -4.31 -28.45 -3.98
C HIS A 576 -3.24 -29.51 -3.70
N LYS A 577 -2.07 -29.09 -3.23
CA LYS A 577 -0.98 -29.99 -2.84
C LYS A 577 -0.34 -29.47 -1.56
N ASP A 578 -0.93 -29.86 -0.45
CA ASP A 578 -0.34 -29.68 0.86
C ASP A 578 0.85 -30.64 1.01
N GLU A 579 2.07 -30.09 1.15
CA GLU A 579 3.31 -30.87 1.32
C GLU A 579 3.49 -31.36 2.76
N LEU A 580 2.75 -30.77 3.70
CA LEU A 580 2.89 -30.96 5.14
C LEU A 580 1.56 -31.45 5.75
N ARG A 581 0.86 -32.35 5.04
CA ARG A 581 -0.50 -32.83 5.35
C ARG A 581 -0.71 -33.28 6.79
N ASP A 582 0.28 -34.01 7.32
CA ASP A 582 0.22 -34.61 8.66
C ASP A 582 0.76 -33.69 9.76
N LEU A 583 1.32 -32.53 9.39
CA LEU A 583 1.85 -31.58 10.35
C LEU A 583 0.72 -31.04 11.23
N LYS A 584 0.93 -31.12 12.54
CA LYS A 584 0.14 -30.43 13.55
C LYS A 584 1.04 -29.47 14.30
N ALA A 585 0.94 -28.18 14.01
CA ALA A 585 1.80 -27.16 14.58
C ALA A 585 1.23 -26.60 15.89
N ASP A 586 2.12 -26.21 16.80
CA ASP A 586 1.76 -25.61 18.08
C ASP A 586 1.46 -24.11 17.88
N TYR A 587 2.18 -23.47 16.96
CA TYR A 587 1.97 -22.08 16.56
C TYR A 587 1.87 -21.97 15.04
N ILE A 588 0.87 -21.24 14.54
CA ILE A 588 0.76 -20.93 13.10
C ILE A 588 0.69 -19.42 12.91
N LEU A 589 1.64 -18.86 12.17
CA LEU A 589 1.64 -17.46 11.77
C LEU A 589 1.44 -17.42 10.26
N ALA A 590 0.52 -16.59 9.76
CA ALA A 590 0.27 -16.54 8.32
C ALA A 590 -0.19 -15.15 7.85
N ASN A 591 0.33 -14.71 6.72
CA ASN A 591 -0.20 -13.57 5.96
C ASN A 591 -0.56 -14.02 4.55
N PRO A 592 -1.69 -14.73 4.38
CA PRO A 592 -2.09 -15.21 3.07
C PRO A 592 -2.45 -14.05 2.13
N PRO A 593 -2.26 -14.24 0.82
CA PRO A 593 -2.74 -13.29 -0.18
C PRO A 593 -4.26 -13.07 -0.07
N PHE A 594 -4.68 -11.80 -0.03
CA PHE A 594 -6.06 -11.42 0.27
C PHE A 594 -6.99 -11.59 -0.93
N ASN A 595 -8.21 -12.09 -0.68
CA ASN A 595 -9.31 -12.10 -1.64
C ASN A 595 -9.01 -12.82 -2.97
N ILE A 596 -8.19 -13.88 -2.95
CA ILE A 596 -7.95 -14.68 -4.15
C ILE A 596 -9.26 -15.33 -4.59
N SER A 597 -9.67 -15.05 -5.83
CA SER A 597 -10.85 -15.64 -6.46
C SER A 597 -10.54 -16.87 -7.31
N ASP A 598 -9.30 -17.01 -7.79
CA ASP A 598 -8.88 -18.14 -8.65
C ASP A 598 -7.98 -19.13 -7.88
N TRP A 599 -8.41 -19.54 -6.69
CA TRP A 599 -7.70 -20.52 -5.87
C TRP A 599 -8.12 -21.97 -6.17
N GLY A 600 -8.99 -22.17 -7.18
CA GLY A 600 -9.46 -23.49 -7.61
C GLY A 600 -10.44 -24.18 -6.66
N GLY A 601 -11.16 -23.42 -5.82
CA GLY A 601 -12.07 -23.96 -4.80
C GLY A 601 -13.19 -24.87 -5.30
N GLU A 602 -13.55 -24.81 -6.59
CA GLU A 602 -14.54 -25.69 -7.22
C GLU A 602 -14.12 -27.17 -7.17
N ARG A 603 -12.81 -27.46 -7.22
CA ARG A 603 -12.30 -28.84 -7.14
C ARG A 603 -12.22 -29.37 -5.71
N LEU A 604 -12.36 -28.48 -4.73
CA LEU A 604 -12.14 -28.78 -3.32
C LEU A 604 -13.44 -28.79 -2.52
N ARG A 605 -14.63 -28.81 -3.14
CA ARG A 605 -15.91 -28.65 -2.42
C ARG A 605 -16.13 -29.66 -1.28
N GLU A 606 -15.58 -30.87 -1.40
CA GLU A 606 -15.71 -31.97 -0.44
C GLU A 606 -14.45 -32.18 0.43
N ASP A 607 -13.53 -31.21 0.45
CA ASP A 607 -12.29 -31.33 1.21
C ASP A 607 -12.53 -31.41 2.73
N VAL A 608 -11.82 -32.32 3.39
CA VAL A 608 -11.90 -32.57 4.84
C VAL A 608 -11.57 -31.34 5.71
N ARG A 609 -10.87 -30.34 5.14
CA ARG A 609 -10.52 -29.09 5.83
C ARG A 609 -11.75 -28.21 6.07
N TRP A 610 -12.83 -28.33 5.30
CA TRP A 610 -14.00 -27.45 5.36
C TRP A 610 -15.00 -27.78 6.48
N LYS A 611 -14.49 -27.95 7.71
CA LYS A 611 -15.27 -28.35 8.90
C LYS A 611 -16.40 -27.36 9.24
N PHE A 612 -16.22 -26.08 8.97
CA PHE A 612 -17.16 -25.02 9.33
C PHE A 612 -18.04 -24.57 8.16
N GLY A 613 -17.95 -25.26 7.03
CA GLY A 613 -18.67 -24.93 5.80
C GLY A 613 -17.73 -24.70 4.63
N VAL A 614 -18.22 -24.94 3.43
CA VAL A 614 -17.42 -24.88 2.21
C VAL A 614 -17.10 -23.43 1.86
N PRO A 615 -15.82 -23.02 1.76
CA PRO A 615 -15.42 -21.67 1.39
C PRO A 615 -16.00 -21.25 0.02
N PRO A 616 -16.24 -19.93 -0.17
CA PRO A 616 -16.65 -19.42 -1.47
C PRO A 616 -15.53 -19.58 -2.50
N VAL A 617 -15.90 -20.03 -3.70
CA VAL A 617 -14.94 -20.20 -4.81
C VAL A 617 -14.29 -18.86 -5.17
N GLY A 618 -15.03 -17.76 -5.07
CA GLY A 618 -14.52 -16.42 -5.37
C GLY A 618 -13.69 -15.74 -4.26
N ASN A 619 -13.44 -16.38 -3.11
CA ASN A 619 -12.60 -15.81 -2.05
C ASN A 619 -11.95 -16.88 -1.15
N ALA A 620 -10.62 -16.96 -1.19
CA ALA A 620 -9.83 -17.92 -0.41
C ALA A 620 -9.67 -17.59 1.09
N ASN A 621 -10.11 -16.43 1.60
CA ASN A 621 -9.81 -16.02 2.98
C ASN A 621 -10.26 -17.06 4.03
N TYR A 622 -11.50 -17.54 3.93
CA TYR A 622 -12.02 -18.58 4.84
C TYR A 622 -11.52 -19.99 4.50
N ALA A 623 -10.96 -20.20 3.30
CA ALA A 623 -10.22 -21.42 2.99
C ALA A 623 -8.89 -21.45 3.76
N TRP A 624 -8.16 -20.32 3.82
CA TRP A 624 -6.94 -20.20 4.61
C TRP A 624 -7.18 -20.40 6.11
N LEU A 625 -8.21 -19.76 6.69
CA LEU A 625 -8.55 -19.94 8.11
C LEU A 625 -8.82 -21.41 8.45
N GLN A 626 -9.55 -22.12 7.58
CA GLN A 626 -9.87 -23.52 7.79
C GLN A 626 -8.68 -24.46 7.56
N HIS A 627 -7.81 -24.17 6.59
CA HIS A 627 -6.55 -24.89 6.41
C HIS A 627 -5.64 -24.71 7.63
N ILE A 628 -5.45 -23.48 8.11
CA ILE A 628 -4.67 -23.17 9.32
C ILE A 628 -5.25 -23.91 10.52
N TYR A 629 -6.56 -23.83 10.74
CA TYR A 629 -7.21 -24.56 11.82
C TYR A 629 -7.00 -26.08 11.70
N HIS A 630 -7.04 -26.64 10.48
CA HIS A 630 -6.78 -28.06 10.24
C HIS A 630 -5.38 -28.48 10.72
N HIS A 631 -4.35 -27.65 10.53
CA HIS A 631 -2.98 -27.91 10.98
C HIS A 631 -2.69 -27.51 12.43
N LEU A 632 -3.62 -26.92 13.17
CA LEU A 632 -3.40 -26.65 14.58
C LEU A 632 -3.39 -27.94 15.42
N ALA A 633 -2.36 -28.09 16.25
CA ALA A 633 -2.30 -29.08 17.32
C ALA A 633 -3.42 -28.85 18.36
N PRO A 634 -3.79 -29.85 19.19
CA PRO A 634 -4.90 -29.73 20.14
C PRO A 634 -4.83 -28.54 21.11
N ASN A 635 -3.63 -28.10 21.49
CA ASN A 635 -3.42 -26.90 22.31
C ASN A 635 -2.80 -25.73 21.54
N GLY A 636 -2.75 -25.84 20.21
CA GLY A 636 -2.10 -24.84 19.37
C GLY A 636 -2.94 -23.58 19.17
N THR A 637 -2.24 -22.50 18.87
CA THR A 637 -2.80 -21.17 18.56
C THR A 637 -2.29 -20.69 17.20
N ALA A 638 -3.10 -19.89 16.50
CA ALA A 638 -2.72 -19.28 15.23
C ALA A 638 -3.00 -17.79 15.23
N GLY A 639 -2.18 -17.04 14.52
CA GLY A 639 -2.38 -15.63 14.20
C GLY A 639 -2.34 -15.43 12.69
N VAL A 640 -3.43 -14.91 12.12
CA VAL A 640 -3.63 -14.80 10.67
C VAL A 640 -3.97 -13.38 10.27
N VAL A 641 -3.22 -12.82 9.33
CA VAL A 641 -3.52 -11.52 8.73
C VAL A 641 -4.58 -11.69 7.65
N LEU A 642 -5.67 -10.91 7.70
CA LEU A 642 -6.69 -10.88 6.65
C LEU A 642 -7.18 -9.45 6.38
N ALA A 643 -7.81 -9.24 5.22
CA ALA A 643 -8.50 -7.98 4.93
C ALA A 643 -9.69 -7.76 5.87
N ASN A 644 -9.97 -6.50 6.22
CA ASN A 644 -11.06 -6.14 7.15
C ASN A 644 -12.45 -6.66 6.77
N GLY A 645 -12.71 -6.86 5.48
CA GLY A 645 -13.97 -7.44 4.99
C GLY A 645 -14.26 -8.81 5.58
N SER A 646 -13.23 -9.59 5.93
CA SER A 646 -13.37 -10.92 6.55
C SER A 646 -14.19 -10.87 7.84
N MET A 647 -14.12 -9.78 8.61
CA MET A 647 -14.78 -9.66 9.92
C MET A 647 -16.30 -9.46 9.83
N SER A 648 -16.82 -8.97 8.72
CA SER A 648 -18.21 -8.48 8.64
C SER A 648 -18.98 -8.90 7.40
N SER A 649 -18.29 -9.34 6.35
CA SER A 649 -18.91 -9.75 5.09
C SER A 649 -19.95 -10.85 5.33
N GLN A 650 -21.11 -10.66 4.71
CA GLN A 650 -22.22 -11.62 4.65
C GLN A 650 -22.38 -12.20 3.24
N GLN A 651 -21.47 -11.85 2.33
CA GLN A 651 -21.51 -12.31 0.94
C GLN A 651 -21.04 -13.75 0.86
N SER A 652 -21.56 -14.47 -0.15
CA SER A 652 -21.03 -15.78 -0.57
C SER A 652 -20.89 -16.84 0.53
N GLY A 653 -21.69 -16.77 1.60
CA GLY A 653 -21.68 -17.74 2.71
C GLY A 653 -20.62 -17.52 3.79
N GLU A 654 -19.78 -16.47 3.70
CA GLU A 654 -18.74 -16.17 4.69
C GLU A 654 -19.32 -15.94 6.10
N GLY A 655 -20.55 -15.38 6.18
CA GLY A 655 -21.27 -15.19 7.43
C GLY A 655 -21.61 -16.49 8.16
N GLU A 656 -22.00 -17.53 7.42
CA GLU A 656 -22.34 -18.83 7.99
C GLU A 656 -21.08 -19.58 8.45
N ILE A 657 -19.97 -19.50 7.70
CA ILE A 657 -18.69 -20.08 8.11
C ILE A 657 -18.19 -19.39 9.38
N ARG A 658 -18.23 -18.05 9.42
CA ARG A 658 -17.85 -17.27 10.60
C ARG A 658 -18.69 -17.62 11.82
N LYS A 659 -20.00 -17.74 11.64
CA LYS A 659 -20.92 -18.22 12.67
C LYS A 659 -20.52 -19.62 13.15
N ALA A 660 -20.31 -20.58 12.25
CA ALA A 660 -19.93 -21.94 12.62
C ALA A 660 -18.58 -22.01 13.37
N MET A 661 -17.61 -21.17 12.99
CA MET A 661 -16.33 -21.04 13.71
C MET A 661 -16.52 -20.49 15.13
N LEU A 662 -17.36 -19.45 15.30
CA LEU A 662 -17.65 -18.86 16.61
C LEU A 662 -18.43 -19.80 17.51
N GLU A 663 -19.43 -20.51 16.97
CA GLU A 663 -20.20 -21.52 17.70
C GLU A 663 -19.35 -22.73 18.10
N ALA A 664 -18.32 -23.04 17.31
CA ALA A 664 -17.31 -24.04 17.67
C ALA A 664 -16.20 -23.51 18.58
N ASP A 665 -16.32 -22.25 19.04
CA ASP A 665 -15.41 -21.57 19.97
C ASP A 665 -13.94 -21.51 19.52
N VAL A 666 -13.69 -21.42 18.21
CA VAL A 666 -12.32 -21.48 17.66
C VAL A 666 -11.62 -20.12 17.53
N VAL A 667 -12.39 -19.03 17.46
CA VAL A 667 -11.85 -17.67 17.33
C VAL A 667 -11.54 -17.13 18.73
N ASP A 668 -10.28 -16.80 19.02
CA ASP A 668 -9.81 -16.39 20.36
C ASP A 668 -9.74 -14.87 20.50
N CYS A 669 -9.13 -14.17 19.54
CA CYS A 669 -9.01 -12.72 19.57
C CYS A 669 -9.10 -12.11 18.16
N MET A 670 -9.63 -10.89 18.08
CA MET A 670 -9.76 -10.09 16.87
C MET A 670 -9.07 -8.73 17.07
N VAL A 671 -8.08 -8.43 16.24
CA VAL A 671 -7.35 -7.15 16.28
C VAL A 671 -7.59 -6.36 15.00
N ALA A 672 -8.17 -5.17 15.10
CA ALA A 672 -8.27 -4.25 13.96
C ALA A 672 -7.03 -3.36 13.91
N LEU A 673 -6.22 -3.49 12.87
CA LEU A 673 -4.99 -2.73 12.73
C LEU A 673 -5.25 -1.35 12.07
N PRO A 674 -4.35 -0.37 12.30
CA PRO A 674 -4.32 0.87 11.53
C PRO A 674 -4.34 0.62 10.02
N GLY A 675 -5.01 1.50 9.28
CA GLY A 675 -4.76 1.61 7.84
C GLY A 675 -3.30 2.01 7.58
N GLN A 676 -2.83 1.84 6.34
CA GLN A 676 -1.51 2.31 5.91
C GLN A 676 -0.28 1.61 6.51
N LEU A 677 -0.44 0.42 7.12
CA LEU A 677 0.69 -0.39 7.58
C LEU A 677 1.40 -1.17 6.45
N PHE A 678 0.64 -1.63 5.45
CA PHE A 678 1.17 -2.45 4.36
C PHE A 678 1.73 -1.61 3.22
N TYR A 679 2.90 -1.99 2.69
CA TYR A 679 3.56 -1.28 1.59
C TYR A 679 2.75 -1.29 0.28
N SER A 680 2.01 -2.36 0.03
CA SER A 680 1.39 -2.66 -1.26
C SER A 680 -0.09 -2.29 -1.35
N THR A 681 -0.76 -2.09 -0.21
CA THR A 681 -2.22 -1.92 -0.16
C THR A 681 -2.64 -0.90 0.88
N GLN A 682 -3.59 -0.05 0.49
CA GLN A 682 -4.28 0.87 1.39
C GLN A 682 -5.44 0.18 2.12
N ILE A 683 -5.76 -1.08 1.77
CA ILE A 683 -6.80 -1.87 2.45
C ILE A 683 -6.31 -2.13 3.88
N PRO A 684 -7.03 -1.64 4.90
CA PRO A 684 -6.68 -1.96 6.26
C PRO A 684 -6.88 -3.46 6.52
N ALA A 685 -5.93 -4.05 7.23
CA ALA A 685 -5.95 -5.45 7.62
C ALA A 685 -6.38 -5.62 9.08
N CYS A 686 -6.75 -6.85 9.41
CA CYS A 686 -7.06 -7.30 10.75
C CYS A 686 -6.30 -8.58 11.04
N LEU A 687 -6.09 -8.86 12.32
CA LEU A 687 -5.52 -10.12 12.79
C LEU A 687 -6.63 -10.97 13.39
N TRP A 688 -6.69 -12.22 12.93
CA TRP A 688 -7.50 -13.27 13.50
C TRP A 688 -6.61 -14.17 14.34
N PHE A 689 -6.93 -14.29 15.62
CA PHE A 689 -6.32 -15.28 16.49
C PHE A 689 -7.27 -16.46 16.65
N LEU A 690 -6.77 -17.66 16.41
CA LEU A 690 -7.50 -18.92 16.56
C LEU A 690 -6.86 -19.75 17.66
N ALA A 691 -7.68 -20.48 18.42
CA ALA A 691 -7.22 -21.43 19.42
C ALA A 691 -7.99 -22.74 19.32
N ARG A 692 -7.28 -23.87 19.41
CA ARG A 692 -7.92 -25.20 19.51
C ARG A 692 -8.44 -25.49 20.91
N ASN A 693 -7.80 -24.91 21.92
CA ASN A 693 -8.16 -25.07 23.32
C ASN A 693 -8.08 -23.73 24.07
N LYS A 694 -9.23 -23.26 24.56
CA LYS A 694 -9.36 -22.03 25.37
C LYS A 694 -9.33 -22.28 26.87
N ASN A 695 -9.10 -23.52 27.29
CA ASN A 695 -8.80 -23.86 28.67
C ASN A 695 -7.70 -24.94 28.72
N PRO A 696 -6.45 -24.58 28.41
CA PRO A 696 -5.33 -25.53 28.40
C PRO A 696 -4.86 -25.94 29.81
N GLY A 697 -5.43 -25.38 30.88
CA GLY A 697 -4.90 -25.53 32.24
C GLY A 697 -3.59 -24.75 32.42
N LYS A 698 -2.72 -25.20 33.35
CA LYS A 698 -1.36 -24.64 33.56
C LYS A 698 -1.29 -23.15 33.95
N GLY A 699 -2.26 -22.66 34.73
CA GLY A 699 -2.30 -21.27 35.19
C GLY A 699 -3.01 -20.30 34.26
N TRP A 700 -3.52 -20.77 33.11
CA TRP A 700 -4.31 -19.98 32.19
C TRP A 700 -5.77 -19.88 32.63
N ARG A 701 -6.41 -18.74 32.34
CA ARG A 701 -7.84 -18.53 32.58
C ARG A 701 -8.69 -19.36 31.62
N ASP A 702 -9.80 -19.92 32.13
CA ASP A 702 -10.86 -20.46 31.29
C ASP A 702 -11.60 -19.32 30.58
N ARG A 703 -11.47 -19.28 29.26
CA ARG A 703 -12.05 -18.24 28.40
C ARG A 703 -12.97 -18.82 27.32
N ARG A 704 -13.51 -20.02 27.55
CA ARG A 704 -14.48 -20.65 26.65
C ARG A 704 -15.72 -19.77 26.47
N GLY A 705 -16.22 -19.69 25.23
CA GLY A 705 -17.37 -18.87 24.88
C GLY A 705 -17.11 -17.35 24.92
N GLN A 706 -15.85 -16.93 25.00
CA GLN A 706 -15.44 -15.52 24.99
C GLN A 706 -14.46 -15.25 23.85
N VAL A 707 -14.51 -14.03 23.32
CA VAL A 707 -13.61 -13.53 22.28
C VAL A 707 -13.14 -12.13 22.67
N LEU A 708 -11.82 -11.90 22.62
CA LEU A 708 -11.25 -10.58 22.87
C LEU A 708 -11.28 -9.74 21.59
N PHE A 709 -11.79 -8.52 21.69
CA PHE A 709 -11.73 -7.53 20.62
C PHE A 709 -10.75 -6.43 20.98
N ILE A 710 -9.77 -6.16 20.11
CA ILE A 710 -8.80 -5.06 20.24
C ILE A 710 -8.93 -4.13 19.01
N ASP A 711 -9.15 -2.84 19.25
CA ASP A 711 -9.20 -1.80 18.23
C ASP A 711 -7.92 -0.96 18.27
N ALA A 712 -6.93 -1.39 17.49
CA ALA A 712 -5.65 -0.70 17.36
C ALA A 712 -5.66 0.38 16.27
N ARG A 713 -6.81 0.69 15.63
CA ARG A 713 -6.86 1.57 14.43
C ARG A 713 -6.31 2.99 14.65
N LYS A 714 -6.31 3.47 15.89
CA LYS A 714 -5.81 4.80 16.27
C LYS A 714 -4.31 4.82 16.61
N LEU A 715 -3.68 3.65 16.73
CA LEU A 715 -2.26 3.51 17.03
C LEU A 715 -1.40 3.76 15.77
N GLY A 716 -0.10 3.85 15.98
CA GLY A 716 0.91 3.96 14.95
C GLY A 716 1.31 5.39 14.62
N VAL A 717 2.61 5.56 14.37
CA VAL A 717 3.23 6.82 13.96
C VAL A 717 3.44 6.86 12.44
N LEU A 718 3.32 8.04 11.84
CA LEU A 718 3.64 8.22 10.43
C LEU A 718 5.16 8.25 10.25
N VAL A 719 5.71 7.20 9.65
CA VAL A 719 7.14 7.10 9.33
C VAL A 719 7.48 7.73 7.97
N ASP A 720 6.49 7.80 7.08
CA ASP A 720 6.57 8.59 5.85
C ASP A 720 5.21 9.26 5.56
N ARG A 721 5.05 9.89 4.40
CA ARG A 721 3.82 10.64 4.04
C ARG A 721 2.56 9.78 3.98
N THR A 722 2.73 8.46 3.84
CA THR A 722 1.66 7.52 3.52
C THR A 722 1.67 6.27 4.39
N ARG A 723 2.77 5.95 5.07
CA ARG A 723 2.97 4.73 5.86
C ARG A 723 2.93 5.02 7.35
N ARG A 724 2.15 4.20 8.05
CA ARG A 724 2.19 4.09 9.50
C ARG A 724 3.05 2.91 9.89
N GLU A 725 3.68 2.99 11.06
CA GLU A 725 4.28 1.85 11.75
C GLU A 725 3.87 1.89 13.21
N LEU A 726 3.66 0.72 13.81
CA LEU A 726 3.42 0.61 15.26
C LEU A 726 4.76 0.74 15.99
N THR A 727 4.79 1.51 17.07
CA THR A 727 5.98 1.56 17.93
C THR A 727 6.06 0.32 18.80
N ASP A 728 7.24 0.06 19.36
CA ASP A 728 7.48 -1.09 20.23
C ASP A 728 6.58 -1.04 21.48
N GLU A 729 6.35 0.15 22.03
CA GLU A 729 5.43 0.35 23.15
C GLU A 729 3.98 0.05 22.77
N GLU A 730 3.56 0.38 21.54
CA GLU A 730 2.21 0.08 21.05
C GLU A 730 2.03 -1.42 20.77
N ILE A 731 3.07 -2.08 20.26
CA ILE A 731 3.09 -3.53 20.05
C ILE A 731 2.97 -4.24 21.41
N GLN A 732 3.80 -3.84 22.38
CA GLN A 732 3.77 -4.41 23.73
C GLN A 732 2.40 -4.20 24.38
N LYS A 733 1.81 -3.01 24.26
CA LYS A 733 0.47 -2.72 24.76
C LYS A 733 -0.58 -3.69 24.20
N ILE A 734 -0.52 -4.02 22.90
CA ILE A 734 -1.46 -4.97 22.29
C ILE A 734 -1.22 -6.38 22.84
N ALA A 735 0.06 -6.80 22.94
CA ALA A 735 0.46 -8.12 23.46
C ALA A 735 0.05 -8.29 24.93
N ASP A 736 0.46 -7.39 25.80
CA ASP A 736 0.14 -7.39 27.24
C ASP A 736 -1.37 -7.47 27.49
N THR A 737 -2.17 -6.75 26.70
CA THR A 737 -3.63 -6.79 26.81
C THR A 737 -4.19 -8.19 26.51
N TYR A 738 -3.62 -8.88 25.53
CA TYR A 738 -4.01 -10.24 25.18
C TYR A 738 -3.55 -11.26 26.22
N HIS A 739 -2.31 -11.15 26.71
CA HIS A 739 -1.76 -12.02 27.74
C HIS A 739 -2.50 -11.89 29.07
N ALA A 740 -2.80 -10.65 29.49
CA ALA A 740 -3.62 -10.37 30.67
C ALA A 740 -5.02 -10.99 30.52
N TRP A 741 -5.64 -10.88 29.33
CA TRP A 741 -6.95 -11.47 29.07
C TRP A 741 -6.93 -13.01 29.08
N ARG A 742 -5.84 -13.62 28.58
CA ARG A 742 -5.62 -15.07 28.66
C ARG A 742 -5.34 -15.54 30.09
N GLY A 743 -5.05 -14.62 31.01
CA GLY A 743 -4.83 -14.86 32.43
C GLY A 743 -3.45 -15.46 32.70
N GLU A 744 -2.43 -15.01 31.97
CA GLU A 744 -1.09 -15.57 32.08
C GLU A 744 -0.40 -15.16 33.38
N PRO A 745 0.42 -16.05 33.99
CA PRO A 745 1.17 -15.73 35.19
C PRO A 745 2.11 -14.55 34.95
N GLY A 746 1.90 -13.45 35.67
CA GLY A 746 2.73 -12.24 35.57
C GLY A 746 2.22 -11.17 34.58
N ALA A 747 1.18 -11.45 33.79
CA ALA A 747 0.62 -10.50 32.82
C ALA A 747 -0.34 -9.46 33.43
N GLY A 748 -0.62 -9.54 34.73
CA GLY A 748 -1.53 -8.62 35.45
C GLY A 748 -3.01 -8.95 35.28
N GLU A 749 -3.87 -8.08 35.81
CA GLU A 749 -5.34 -8.23 35.71
C GLU A 749 -5.90 -7.56 34.45
N TYR A 750 -6.73 -8.29 33.71
CA TYR A 750 -7.42 -7.76 32.54
C TYR A 750 -8.61 -6.87 32.92
N THR A 751 -8.76 -5.75 32.21
CA THR A 751 -9.94 -4.87 32.29
C THR A 751 -10.35 -4.39 30.90
N ASP A 752 -11.66 -4.24 30.68
CA ASP A 752 -12.19 -3.67 29.44
C ASP A 752 -11.85 -2.17 29.38
N VAL A 753 -11.37 -1.69 28.23
CA VAL A 753 -11.00 -0.29 28.01
C VAL A 753 -11.77 0.28 26.83
N ALA A 754 -12.61 1.29 27.10
CA ALA A 754 -13.45 1.92 26.09
C ALA A 754 -12.63 2.47 24.93
N GLY A 755 -13.03 2.12 23.70
CA GLY A 755 -12.34 2.51 22.47
C GLY A 755 -11.04 1.75 22.18
N PHE A 756 -10.63 0.79 23.01
CA PHE A 756 -9.41 0.00 22.81
C PHE A 756 -9.64 -1.52 22.90
N CYS A 757 -10.13 -2.06 24.02
CA CYS A 757 -10.32 -3.51 24.15
C CYS A 757 -11.59 -3.89 24.92
N LYS A 758 -12.19 -5.02 24.55
CA LYS A 758 -13.33 -5.61 25.27
C LYS A 758 -13.39 -7.13 25.10
N SER A 759 -13.61 -7.84 26.20
CA SER A 759 -13.93 -9.28 26.19
C SER A 759 -15.43 -9.49 25.99
N ALA A 760 -15.86 -9.90 24.81
CA ALA A 760 -17.28 -10.16 24.54
C ALA A 760 -17.62 -11.66 24.64
N THR A 761 -18.82 -11.94 25.13
CA THR A 761 -19.39 -13.28 25.21
C THR A 761 -19.99 -13.70 23.86
N LEU A 762 -20.10 -15.02 23.63
CA LEU A 762 -20.75 -15.56 22.44
C LEU A 762 -22.18 -15.02 22.27
N GLU A 763 -22.94 -14.87 23.35
CA GLU A 763 -24.30 -14.30 23.29
C GLU A 763 -24.33 -12.84 22.82
N GLU A 764 -23.36 -12.01 23.23
CA GLU A 764 -23.24 -10.65 22.71
C GLU A 764 -22.90 -10.66 21.22
N ILE A 765 -21.99 -11.53 20.79
CA ILE A 765 -21.61 -11.69 19.38
C ILE A 765 -22.81 -12.15 18.53
N ARG A 766 -23.65 -13.06 19.05
CA ARG A 766 -24.90 -13.48 18.41
C ARG A 766 -25.85 -12.30 18.19
N LYS A 767 -26.04 -11.44 19.20
CA LYS A 767 -26.88 -10.23 19.09
C LYS A 767 -26.38 -9.27 18.00
N HIS A 768 -25.07 -9.25 17.75
CA HIS A 768 -24.46 -8.43 16.69
C HIS A 768 -24.38 -9.13 15.32
N GLY A 769 -25.04 -10.28 15.15
CA GLY A 769 -25.10 -11.00 13.87
C GLY A 769 -23.76 -11.61 13.46
N TYR A 770 -22.97 -12.05 14.44
CA TYR A 770 -21.64 -12.65 14.24
C TYR A 770 -20.65 -11.74 13.50
N VAL A 771 -20.84 -10.42 13.55
CA VAL A 771 -19.87 -9.45 13.00
C VAL A 771 -18.74 -9.26 13.99
N LEU A 772 -17.50 -9.47 13.56
CA LEU A 772 -16.31 -9.48 14.41
C LEU A 772 -15.50 -8.18 14.37
N THR A 773 -16.08 -7.07 13.93
CA THR A 773 -15.38 -5.78 13.89
C THR A 773 -15.22 -5.23 15.32
N PRO A 774 -13.99 -5.05 15.84
CA PRO A 774 -13.75 -4.62 17.22
C PRO A 774 -14.50 -3.34 17.63
N GLY A 775 -14.61 -2.37 16.72
CA GLY A 775 -15.33 -1.12 16.96
C GLY A 775 -16.81 -1.26 17.36
N ARG A 776 -17.44 -2.42 17.15
CA ARG A 776 -18.81 -2.69 17.64
C ARG A 776 -18.86 -3.06 19.12
N TYR A 777 -17.75 -3.55 19.67
CA TYR A 777 -17.68 -4.09 21.02
C TYR A 777 -17.01 -3.11 21.98
N VAL A 778 -15.90 -2.49 21.56
CA VAL A 778 -15.07 -1.65 22.44
C VAL A 778 -15.70 -0.29 22.78
N GLY A 779 -16.76 0.13 22.08
CA GLY A 779 -17.39 1.44 22.29
C GLY A 779 -16.55 2.62 21.79
N ALA A 780 -17.00 3.85 22.06
CA ALA A 780 -16.22 5.06 21.83
C ALA A 780 -15.43 5.40 23.10
N ALA A 781 -14.19 5.88 22.95
CA ALA A 781 -13.45 6.44 24.07
C ALA A 781 -14.23 7.64 24.64
N GLU A 782 -14.25 7.80 25.97
CA GLU A 782 -14.76 9.02 26.60
C GLU A 782 -14.01 10.21 26.01
N GLN A 783 -14.76 11.17 25.48
CA GLN A 783 -14.20 12.41 24.99
C GLN A 783 -13.81 13.24 26.21
N GLU A 784 -12.57 13.75 26.28
CA GLU A 784 -12.18 14.70 27.34
C GLU A 784 -13.22 15.83 27.36
N ASP A 785 -13.94 15.92 28.49
CA ASP A 785 -14.88 17.00 28.75
C ASP A 785 -14.07 18.31 28.74
N ASP A 786 -14.36 19.20 27.79
CA ASP A 786 -13.65 20.47 27.68
C ASP A 786 -14.03 21.46 28.79
N GLY A 787 -14.85 21.01 29.75
CA GLY A 787 -15.24 21.76 30.94
C GLY A 787 -16.18 22.92 30.64
N GLU A 788 -16.60 23.06 29.38
CA GLU A 788 -17.53 24.09 28.93
C GLU A 788 -18.95 23.48 28.90
N PRO A 789 -19.89 23.97 29.72
CA PRO A 789 -21.28 23.54 29.66
C PRO A 789 -21.81 23.66 28.22
N PHE A 790 -22.56 22.65 27.77
CA PHE A 790 -23.05 22.57 26.39
C PHE A 790 -23.75 23.86 25.92
N GLU A 791 -24.55 24.48 26.79
CA GLU A 791 -25.25 25.73 26.50
C GLU A 791 -24.29 26.91 26.26
N GLU A 792 -23.22 27.02 27.05
CA GLU A 792 -22.21 28.07 26.90
C GLU A 792 -21.41 27.87 25.61
N LYS A 793 -21.03 26.63 25.32
CA LYS A 793 -20.33 26.23 24.09
C LYS A 793 -21.17 26.52 22.85
N MET A 794 -22.44 26.14 22.88
CA MET A 794 -23.36 26.41 21.78
C MET A 794 -23.64 27.90 21.60
N ALA A 795 -23.78 28.66 22.69
CA ALA A 795 -23.94 30.11 22.63
C ALA A 795 -22.71 30.79 22.01
N ARG A 796 -21.49 30.39 22.44
CA ARG A 796 -20.22 30.91 21.90
C ARG A 796 -20.05 30.56 20.43
N LEU A 797 -20.26 29.30 20.04
CA LEU A 797 -20.16 28.85 18.65
C LEU A 797 -21.20 29.52 17.76
N ALA A 798 -22.42 29.72 18.26
CA ALA A 798 -23.46 30.45 17.53
C ALA A 798 -23.13 31.94 17.37
N ALA A 799 -22.55 32.59 18.39
CA ALA A 799 -22.07 33.97 18.29
C ALA A 799 -20.93 34.09 17.27
N GLN A 800 -19.95 33.18 17.33
CA GLN A 800 -18.83 33.12 16.39
C GLN A 800 -19.32 32.86 14.95
N TRP A 801 -20.32 32.00 14.77
CA TRP A 801 -20.94 31.77 13.46
C TRP A 801 -21.62 33.02 12.90
N ARG A 802 -22.36 33.77 13.74
CA ARG A 802 -23.00 35.04 13.33
C ARG A 802 -21.97 36.09 12.94
N GLU A 803 -20.87 36.20 13.69
CA GLU A 803 -19.77 37.11 13.38
C GLU A 803 -19.12 36.76 12.03
N GLN A 804 -18.76 35.49 11.80
CA GLN A 804 -18.18 35.05 10.53
C GLN A 804 -19.14 35.27 9.35
N ARG A 805 -20.45 35.12 9.58
CA ARG A 805 -21.47 35.40 8.55
C ARG A 805 -21.59 36.88 8.22
N ALA A 806 -21.51 37.77 9.21
CA ALA A 806 -21.49 39.21 9.00
C ALA A 806 -20.24 39.65 8.23
N GLU A 807 -19.08 39.08 8.56
CA GLU A 807 -17.83 39.37 7.86
C GLU A 807 -17.84 38.86 6.42
N ALA A 808 -18.40 37.67 6.17
CA ALA A 808 -18.60 37.16 4.81
C ALA A 808 -19.49 38.09 3.96
N ALA A 809 -20.57 38.63 4.54
CA ALA A 809 -21.44 39.57 3.85
C ALA A 809 -20.72 40.89 3.52
N ARG A 810 -19.92 41.43 4.45
CA ARG A 810 -19.09 42.62 4.24
C ARG A 810 -18.08 42.42 3.10
N LEU A 811 -17.40 41.27 3.09
CA LEU A 811 -16.43 40.94 2.05
C LEU A 811 -17.09 40.75 0.69
N ASN A 812 -18.25 40.11 0.62
CA ASN A 812 -19.02 39.99 -0.64
C ASN A 812 -19.43 41.36 -1.19
N ALA A 813 -19.94 42.27 -0.34
CA ALA A 813 -20.28 43.62 -0.76
C ALA A 813 -19.06 44.41 -1.29
N ALA A 814 -17.91 44.26 -0.64
CA ALA A 814 -16.66 44.86 -1.11
C ALA A 814 -16.19 44.28 -2.45
N ILE A 815 -16.36 42.97 -2.67
CA ILE A 815 -16.06 42.32 -3.95
C ILE A 815 -16.97 42.85 -5.06
N GLU A 816 -18.27 42.98 -4.81
CA GLU A 816 -19.22 43.54 -5.78
C GLU A 816 -18.90 44.99 -6.14
N ALA A 817 -18.56 45.83 -5.15
CA ALA A 817 -18.14 47.21 -5.39
C ALA A 817 -16.88 47.28 -6.27
N ASN A 818 -15.88 46.46 -5.98
CA ASN A 818 -14.65 46.38 -6.79
C ASN A 818 -14.92 45.86 -8.21
N LEU A 819 -15.81 44.89 -8.38
CA LEU A 819 -16.20 44.39 -9.70
C LEU A 819 -16.91 45.48 -10.52
N LYS A 820 -17.75 46.31 -9.90
CA LYS A 820 -18.37 47.48 -10.53
C LYS A 820 -17.34 48.50 -10.97
N GLU A 821 -16.37 48.86 -10.12
CA GLU A 821 -15.29 49.78 -10.50
C GLU A 821 -14.43 49.27 -11.67
N LEU A 822 -14.25 47.96 -11.76
CA LEU A 822 -13.48 47.31 -12.83
C LEU A 822 -14.29 47.08 -14.12
N GLY A 823 -15.56 47.48 -14.17
CA GLY A 823 -16.43 47.35 -15.35
C GLY A 823 -17.02 45.96 -15.57
N TYR A 824 -17.00 45.09 -14.55
CA TYR A 824 -17.54 43.72 -14.57
C TYR A 824 -18.69 43.52 -13.58
N GLY A 825 -19.17 44.58 -12.92
CA GLY A 825 -20.31 44.50 -12.02
C GLY A 825 -21.62 44.58 -12.81
N GLY A 826 -22.37 43.48 -12.82
CA GLY A 826 -23.74 43.43 -13.34
C GLY A 826 -24.73 44.29 -12.55
#